data_AF-A0A6N6RGN0-F1
#
_entry.id   AF-A0A6N6RGN0-F1
#
_cell.length_a   1.000
_cell.length_b   1.000
_cell.length_c   1.000
_cell.angle_alpha   90.00
_cell.angle_beta   90.00
_cell.angle_gamma   90.00
#
_symmetry.space_group_name_H-M   'P 1'
#
loop_
_entity.id
_entity.type
_entity.pdbx_description
1 polymer ?
#
loop_
_entity_poly.entity_id
_entity_poly.type
_entity_poly.pdbx_seq_one_letter_code
_entity_poly.pdbx_strand_id
1 'polypeptide(L)'
;MTTDLMRKTLLYLAFLASPTLFSQTTFTSAQSGPWNDGASWGNTSPGSAGTDYPGTGDHAVIDGHAITYTINAPADFGDITLQNSGSFITDGTTGTISFDSFTQDASSSFSTAANAGAITFDADVTVNGTLTVQSILTINGDFTLAVGGTTTIQNLGVLRVISSSTAVEVNADLTISQGVFALNANGSNSITVNAASDFIVADGGSFYFEGNGAANITNNGNITAEQGGQIINNSGANINIDNQGSITFEWGSSYYEGDGVNKISVSTNRPTFEIALSSGGQWRQLGSPFADGTTLSVLSGTDLNPNVTAGQRNMYYWDATVASAGDNAPGWTEVTSLGDAFDGDDASGRAYNIYTGDANYPFSNSGVVSFDEQLQSPAQFDFTTYNSKDPNGDGSSTDQGWNLVYNPYSHWLDIEDVFDDTDNDNFTYEGAHFWDVSAGQYVAYMANGESLITHSNGQPSGATGSRRISPFQAFWVKLESGNGTTETLRIKHSHSAFIAPADYYMKNSTVESRIRLNTFAVTDSAWDQVLVSIDPYASVDRVGREDAYDRVPSFGVPNMTLLHADGSRLSIDTRPLDSTTTIPMSFTNAVDGQEYYIELDKSYFDQTMGAFLEDVKTGTIHDLQIGAYRFAYDANWGGVRFMIYLSRSTIGIEESVESLSEVWIHDNVMQIRSEQALRDVILEELDLSGRLISRMNLELSTGVNEIELERASAGSVRLYRIIEPTGSVINLKHIWR
;
A
#
# COMPACT_ATOMS: atom_id res chain seq x y z
N MET A 1 36.47 32.11 65.81
CA MET A 1 35.09 31.84 65.33
C MET A 1 34.89 32.63 64.03
N THR A 2 35.74 32.40 63.01
CA THR A 2 36.06 33.46 62.03
C THR A 2 36.47 32.94 60.63
N THR A 3 36.36 31.65 60.36
CA THR A 3 36.70 31.06 59.04
C THR A 3 35.57 30.24 58.43
N ASP A 4 34.83 29.48 59.24
CA ASP A 4 33.70 28.67 58.77
C ASP A 4 32.48 29.52 58.37
N LEU A 5 32.22 30.62 59.08
CA LEU A 5 31.14 31.56 58.73
C LEU A 5 31.43 32.25 57.39
N MET A 6 32.67 32.70 57.16
CA MET A 6 33.08 33.34 55.91
C MET A 6 33.00 32.40 54.71
N ARG A 7 33.36 31.11 54.87
CA ARG A 7 33.20 30.12 53.80
C ARG A 7 31.73 29.87 53.46
N LYS A 8 30.84 29.79 54.45
CA LYS A 8 29.39 29.60 54.22
C LYS A 8 28.74 30.82 53.59
N THR A 9 29.13 32.03 53.98
CA THR A 9 28.64 33.27 53.34
C THR A 9 29.15 33.43 51.90
N LEU A 10 30.41 33.09 51.59
CA LEU A 10 30.89 33.12 50.20
C LEU A 10 30.19 32.08 49.32
N LEU A 11 29.88 30.89 49.83
CA LEU A 11 29.18 29.85 49.07
C LEU A 11 27.73 30.25 48.77
N TYR A 12 27.04 30.91 49.72
CA TYR A 12 25.72 31.50 49.48
C TYR A 12 25.75 32.71 48.53
N LEU A 13 26.79 33.55 48.57
CA LEU A 13 26.92 34.64 47.59
C LEU A 13 27.24 34.13 46.17
N ALA A 14 27.99 33.03 46.06
CA ALA A 14 28.27 32.39 44.77
C ALA A 14 27.01 31.73 44.16
N PHE A 15 26.08 31.24 44.98
CA PHE A 15 24.77 30.74 44.52
C PHE A 15 23.74 31.83 44.21
N LEU A 16 23.96 33.07 44.68
CA LEU A 16 23.16 34.24 44.32
C LEU A 16 23.74 35.00 43.11
N ALA A 17 24.93 34.60 42.64
CA ALA A 17 25.54 35.15 41.44
C ALA A 17 25.25 34.24 40.24
N SER A 18 24.26 34.65 39.44
CA SER A 18 23.98 34.15 38.09
C SER A 18 23.20 32.83 37.96
N PRO A 19 21.86 32.85 38.16
CA PRO A 19 21.03 32.83 36.96
C PRO A 19 21.34 34.11 36.18
N THR A 20 21.91 34.00 34.99
CA THR A 20 21.72 35.07 34.00
C THR A 20 20.23 35.10 33.74
N LEU A 21 19.54 36.05 34.38
CA LEU A 21 18.24 36.53 33.92
C LEU A 21 18.50 37.11 32.54
N PHE A 22 18.47 36.23 31.53
CA PHE A 22 18.41 36.62 30.15
C PHE A 22 17.14 37.44 30.03
N SER A 23 17.32 38.75 29.84
CA SER A 23 16.20 39.67 29.64
C SER A 23 15.59 39.29 28.30
N GLN A 24 14.44 38.59 28.33
CA GLN A 24 13.69 38.28 27.13
C GLN A 24 13.49 39.58 26.35
N THR A 25 14.07 39.66 25.16
CA THR A 25 14.03 40.86 24.34
C THR A 25 12.99 40.67 23.26
N THR A 26 12.14 41.68 23.04
CA THR A 26 11.17 41.65 21.95
C THR A 26 11.79 42.24 20.70
N PHE A 27 11.88 41.42 19.65
CA PHE A 27 12.26 41.84 18.30
C PHE A 27 11.01 42.02 17.44
N THR A 28 10.95 43.08 16.64
CA THR A 28 9.84 43.32 15.70
C THR A 28 10.38 43.38 14.29
N SER A 29 9.74 42.71 13.34
CA SER A 29 10.20 42.70 11.95
C SER A 29 10.09 44.10 11.31
N ALA A 30 11.16 44.50 10.62
CA ALA A 30 11.27 45.79 9.94
C ALA A 30 11.23 45.67 8.41
N GLN A 31 11.47 44.46 7.89
CA GLN A 31 11.34 44.09 6.48
C GLN A 31 11.21 42.56 6.35
N SER A 32 10.70 42.08 5.21
CA SER A 32 10.72 40.65 4.89
C SER A 32 12.15 40.14 4.67
N GLY A 33 12.46 38.94 5.15
CA GLY A 33 13.78 38.32 4.98
C GLY A 33 14.07 37.14 5.93
N PRO A 34 15.32 36.66 6.00
CA PRO A 34 15.71 35.57 6.89
C PRO A 34 15.64 35.98 8.37
N TRP A 35 15.19 35.08 9.23
CA TRP A 35 15.17 35.30 10.68
C TRP A 35 16.57 35.64 11.24
N ASN A 36 17.61 35.00 10.74
CA ASN A 36 19.00 35.19 11.19
C ASN A 36 19.72 36.38 10.51
N ASP A 37 18.98 37.27 9.84
CA ASP A 37 19.48 38.55 9.35
C ASP A 37 18.99 39.69 10.26
N GLY A 38 19.93 40.40 10.90
CA GLY A 38 19.58 41.56 11.74
C GLY A 38 18.84 42.66 10.98
N ALA A 39 19.03 42.77 9.65
CA ALA A 39 18.28 43.73 8.84
C ALA A 39 16.77 43.44 8.81
N SER A 40 16.36 42.18 8.87
CA SER A 40 14.93 41.78 8.99
C SER A 40 14.26 42.30 10.26
N TRP A 41 15.04 42.63 11.29
CA TRP A 41 14.58 43.14 12.59
C TRP A 41 15.00 44.61 12.85
N GLY A 42 15.47 45.31 11.80
CA GLY A 42 15.86 46.72 11.89
C GLY A 42 17.23 46.99 12.51
N ASN A 43 18.05 45.96 12.72
CA ASN A 43 19.36 46.01 13.38
C ASN A 43 20.52 45.82 12.37
N THR A 44 21.74 45.59 12.87
CA THR A 44 22.94 45.51 12.04
C THR A 44 23.04 44.14 11.35
N SER A 45 23.54 44.10 10.11
CA SER A 45 23.69 42.87 9.32
C SER A 45 25.13 42.65 8.82
N PRO A 46 25.68 41.42 8.86
CA PRO A 46 25.10 40.25 9.53
C PRO A 46 25.13 40.45 11.06
N GLY A 47 24.03 40.05 11.70
CA GLY A 47 23.79 40.29 13.12
C GLY A 47 24.29 39.17 14.03
N SER A 48 23.97 39.31 15.32
CA SER A 48 24.17 38.30 16.36
C SER A 48 22.86 37.95 17.07
N ALA A 49 22.68 36.66 17.41
CA ALA A 49 21.49 36.16 18.10
C ALA A 49 21.32 36.80 19.48
N GLY A 50 20.11 37.20 19.83
CA GLY A 50 19.78 37.91 21.07
C GLY A 50 20.36 39.32 21.17
N THR A 51 20.73 39.93 20.04
CA THR A 51 21.16 41.35 19.99
C THR A 51 20.68 42.04 18.71
N ASP A 52 20.88 41.42 17.55
CA ASP A 52 20.43 41.96 16.25
C ASP A 52 19.22 41.20 15.68
N TYR A 53 19.07 39.92 16.04
CA TYR A 53 17.91 39.09 15.70
C TYR A 53 17.54 38.18 16.90
N PRO A 54 16.29 37.70 17.01
CA PRO A 54 15.86 36.93 18.18
C PRO A 54 16.66 35.65 18.38
N GLY A 55 17.20 35.48 19.60
CA GLY A 55 17.92 34.31 20.06
C GLY A 55 17.12 33.48 21.07
N THR A 56 17.81 32.64 21.85
CA THR A 56 17.17 31.72 22.79
C THR A 56 16.37 32.45 23.86
N GLY A 57 15.07 32.14 23.97
CA GLY A 57 14.14 32.75 24.92
C GLY A 57 13.65 34.17 24.59
N ASP A 58 14.06 34.75 23.45
CA ASP A 58 13.57 36.05 23.00
C ASP A 58 12.19 35.97 22.35
N HIS A 59 11.45 37.08 22.39
CA HIS A 59 10.13 37.20 21.77
C HIS A 59 10.23 37.77 20.35
N ALA A 60 9.42 37.25 19.43
CA ALA A 60 9.39 37.69 18.03
C ALA A 60 8.01 38.20 17.63
N VAL A 61 7.95 39.44 17.10
CA VAL A 61 6.74 40.03 16.53
C VAL A 61 6.95 40.23 15.02
N ILE A 62 6.19 39.49 14.21
CA ILE A 62 6.23 39.57 12.76
C ILE A 62 5.04 40.44 12.32
N ASP A 63 5.33 41.70 11.99
CA ASP A 63 4.36 42.76 11.73
C ASP A 63 4.38 43.14 10.24
N GLY A 64 3.42 42.63 9.45
CA GLY A 64 3.28 42.95 8.03
C GLY A 64 4.41 42.51 7.09
N HIS A 65 5.31 41.64 7.56
CA HIS A 65 6.46 41.15 6.80
C HIS A 65 6.48 39.62 6.72
N ALA A 66 7.15 39.08 5.69
CA ALA A 66 7.39 37.65 5.55
C ALA A 66 8.79 37.29 6.09
N ILE A 67 8.85 36.51 7.17
CA ILE A 67 10.08 36.05 7.79
C ILE A 67 10.25 34.55 7.56
N THR A 68 11.46 34.13 7.18
CA THR A 68 11.80 32.71 6.98
C THR A 68 12.84 32.25 7.99
N TYR A 69 12.55 31.18 8.73
CA TYR A 69 13.51 30.51 9.62
C TYR A 69 13.93 29.15 9.05
N THR A 70 15.23 28.95 8.86
CA THR A 70 15.78 27.66 8.44
C THR A 70 16.27 26.86 9.66
N ILE A 71 15.55 25.79 9.99
CA ILE A 71 15.83 24.84 11.06
C ILE A 71 17.06 24.00 10.70
N ASN A 72 18.21 24.40 11.26
CA ASN A 72 19.50 23.73 11.08
C ASN A 72 20.06 23.13 12.39
N ALA A 73 19.44 23.44 13.52
CA ALA A 73 19.74 22.94 14.86
C ALA A 73 18.52 23.14 15.76
N PRO A 74 18.44 22.48 16.94
CA PRO A 74 17.43 22.79 17.93
C PRO A 74 17.54 24.24 18.45
N ALA A 75 16.41 24.89 18.70
CA ALA A 75 16.36 26.26 19.22
C ALA A 75 15.06 26.52 20.00
N ASP A 76 15.17 27.09 21.20
CA ASP A 76 14.03 27.42 22.05
C ASP A 76 13.84 28.94 22.07
N PHE A 77 12.70 29.43 21.59
CA PHE A 77 12.33 30.85 21.55
C PHE A 77 11.24 31.15 22.60
N GLY A 78 11.07 32.43 22.93
CA GLY A 78 9.90 32.88 23.68
C GLY A 78 8.65 32.94 22.80
N ASP A 79 7.68 33.77 23.19
CA ASP A 79 6.48 34.01 22.40
C ASP A 79 6.76 34.46 20.95
N ILE A 80 5.96 33.94 20.01
CA ILE A 80 5.87 34.47 18.64
C ILE A 80 4.49 35.06 18.36
N THR A 81 4.47 36.27 17.80
CA THR A 81 3.25 37.00 17.42
C THR A 81 3.27 37.35 15.94
N LEU A 82 2.22 36.99 15.20
CA LEU A 82 2.03 37.33 13.79
C LEU A 82 0.88 38.34 13.65
N GLN A 83 1.13 39.52 13.09
CA GLN A 83 0.14 40.60 12.96
C GLN A 83 0.25 41.40 11.66
N ASN A 84 -0.82 42.10 11.30
CA ASN A 84 -0.94 43.01 10.14
C ASN A 84 -0.53 42.36 8.80
N SER A 85 -0.93 41.11 8.58
CA SER A 85 -0.54 40.26 7.44
C SER A 85 0.93 39.80 7.48
N GLY A 86 1.48 39.68 8.68
CA GLY A 86 2.76 39.01 8.91
C GLY A 86 2.72 37.55 8.48
N SER A 87 3.83 37.05 7.95
CA SER A 87 3.97 35.65 7.52
C SER A 87 5.22 35.05 8.14
N PHE A 88 5.08 33.88 8.77
CA PHE A 88 6.21 33.11 9.25
C PHE A 88 6.30 31.77 8.51
N ILE A 89 7.45 31.53 7.91
CA ILE A 89 7.74 30.35 7.10
C ILE A 89 8.91 29.60 7.73
N THR A 90 8.75 28.30 7.92
CA THR A 90 9.82 27.43 8.44
C THR A 90 10.27 26.43 7.38
N ASP A 91 11.58 26.22 7.27
CA ASP A 91 12.25 25.37 6.29
C ASP A 91 13.47 24.69 6.93
N GLY A 92 14.20 23.82 6.22
CA GLY A 92 15.46 23.22 6.67
C GLY A 92 15.30 21.91 7.45
N THR A 93 16.18 20.95 7.17
CA THR A 93 15.90 19.52 7.36
C THR A 93 16.22 18.93 8.74
N THR A 94 16.81 19.69 9.68
CA THR A 94 17.33 19.09 10.92
C THR A 94 17.18 20.00 12.15
N GLY A 95 16.33 19.58 13.09
CA GLY A 95 16.20 20.18 14.41
C GLY A 95 14.77 20.10 14.94
N THR A 96 14.61 20.60 16.17
CA THR A 96 13.30 20.93 16.76
C THR A 96 13.36 22.37 17.22
N ILE A 97 12.44 23.21 16.76
CA ILE A 97 12.26 24.54 17.36
C ILE A 97 11.10 24.49 18.37
N SER A 98 11.25 25.12 19.52
CA SER A 98 10.14 25.38 20.43
C SER A 98 9.86 26.88 20.58
N PHE A 99 8.62 27.22 20.89
CA PHE A 99 8.17 28.56 21.28
C PHE A 99 7.31 28.46 22.54
N ASP A 100 7.54 29.36 23.50
CA ASP A 100 6.75 29.46 24.74
C ASP A 100 5.25 29.70 24.47
N SER A 101 4.90 30.47 23.42
CA SER A 101 3.51 30.65 22.98
C SER A 101 3.38 31.15 21.54
N PHE A 102 2.17 31.06 20.98
CA PHE A 102 1.84 31.51 19.62
C PHE A 102 0.60 32.40 19.61
N THR A 103 0.72 33.58 19.00
CA THR A 103 -0.40 34.48 18.69
C THR A 103 -0.40 34.83 17.21
N GLN A 104 -1.55 34.77 16.56
CA GLN A 104 -1.71 35.11 15.14
C GLN A 104 -2.99 35.90 14.93
N ASP A 105 -2.95 36.98 14.14
CA ASP A 105 -4.15 37.71 13.71
C ASP A 105 -4.81 37.10 12.46
N ALA A 106 -6.04 37.52 12.17
CA ALA A 106 -6.85 36.95 11.09
C ALA A 106 -6.36 37.22 9.66
N SER A 107 -5.35 38.07 9.50
CA SER A 107 -4.75 38.38 8.19
C SER A 107 -3.37 37.75 7.99
N SER A 108 -2.80 37.18 9.06
CA SER A 108 -1.44 36.67 9.11
C SER A 108 -1.37 35.18 8.77
N SER A 109 -0.19 34.67 8.42
CA SER A 109 0.01 33.26 8.04
C SER A 109 1.19 32.60 8.74
N PHE A 110 1.01 31.35 9.18
CA PHE A 110 2.09 30.47 9.60
C PHE A 110 2.16 29.29 8.64
N SER A 111 3.36 28.96 8.14
CA SER A 111 3.56 27.78 7.32
C SER A 111 4.84 27.03 7.63
N THR A 112 4.78 25.71 7.46
CA THR A 112 5.94 24.82 7.46
C THR A 112 6.15 24.27 6.05
N ALA A 113 7.40 24.23 5.60
CA ALA A 113 7.76 23.64 4.31
C ALA A 113 7.87 22.11 4.43
N ALA A 114 7.64 21.38 3.34
CA ALA A 114 7.61 19.90 3.33
C ALA A 114 8.88 19.23 3.89
N ASN A 115 10.03 19.91 3.80
CA ASN A 115 11.32 19.42 4.29
C ASN A 115 11.76 20.07 5.61
N ALA A 116 10.88 20.80 6.31
CA ALA A 116 11.21 21.45 7.57
C ALA A 116 11.35 20.43 8.72
N GLY A 117 12.26 20.72 9.65
CA GLY A 117 12.37 20.04 10.93
C GLY A 117 11.10 20.15 11.78
N ALA A 118 11.10 19.47 12.93
CA ALA A 118 9.96 19.49 13.82
C ALA A 118 9.78 20.86 14.49
N ILE A 119 8.54 21.24 14.72
CA ILE A 119 8.16 22.47 15.44
C ILE A 119 7.31 22.06 16.63
N THR A 120 7.54 22.73 17.75
CA THR A 120 6.77 22.57 18.98
C THR A 120 6.26 23.94 19.44
N PHE A 121 5.01 24.00 19.88
CA PHE A 121 4.48 25.07 20.72
C PHE A 121 4.24 24.51 22.11
N ASP A 122 4.89 25.06 23.15
CA ASP A 122 4.79 24.57 24.54
C ASP A 122 3.65 25.25 25.34
N ALA A 123 2.58 25.65 24.64
CA ALA A 123 1.37 26.24 25.19
C ALA A 123 0.16 26.06 24.25
N ASP A 124 -1.00 26.57 24.68
CA ASP A 124 -2.22 26.64 23.87
C ASP A 124 -2.01 27.52 22.62
N VAL A 125 -2.58 27.10 21.49
CA VAL A 125 -2.40 27.75 20.18
C VAL A 125 -3.77 28.19 19.65
N THR A 126 -3.90 29.49 19.37
CA THR A 126 -5.07 30.03 18.65
C THR A 126 -4.68 30.53 17.26
N VAL A 127 -5.21 29.87 16.22
CA VAL A 127 -5.07 30.27 14.82
C VAL A 127 -6.27 31.13 14.44
N ASN A 128 -6.05 32.44 14.30
CA ASN A 128 -7.08 33.33 13.74
C ASN A 128 -6.94 33.51 12.22
N GLY A 129 -5.75 33.25 11.66
CA GLY A 129 -5.43 33.44 10.24
C GLY A 129 -5.20 32.10 9.52
N THR A 130 -4.28 32.08 8.55
CA THR A 130 -3.96 30.84 7.81
C THR A 130 -2.86 30.02 8.51
N LEU A 131 -3.11 28.73 8.73
CA LEU A 131 -2.11 27.73 9.13
C LEU A 131 -1.93 26.72 8.00
N THR A 132 -0.71 26.54 7.51
CA THR A 132 -0.37 25.49 6.52
C THR A 132 0.72 24.59 7.05
N VAL A 133 0.39 23.33 7.33
CA VAL A 133 1.32 22.34 7.88
C VAL A 133 1.76 21.40 6.76
N GLN A 134 3.07 21.37 6.47
CA GLN A 134 3.67 20.44 5.50
C GLN A 134 4.80 19.58 6.10
N SER A 135 5.13 19.81 7.36
CA SER A 135 6.07 19.01 8.16
C SER A 135 5.45 18.70 9.52
N ILE A 136 6.25 18.23 10.49
CA ILE A 136 5.78 17.93 11.84
C ILE A 136 5.62 19.23 12.65
N LEU A 137 4.38 19.55 13.01
CA LEU A 137 4.00 20.59 13.97
C LEU A 137 3.34 19.94 15.18
N THR A 138 3.93 20.12 16.37
CA THR A 138 3.40 19.65 17.65
C THR A 138 2.93 20.82 18.51
N ILE A 139 1.81 20.65 19.19
CA ILE A 139 1.23 21.62 20.12
C ILE A 139 1.08 20.92 21.46
N ASN A 140 1.86 21.29 22.46
CA ASN A 140 1.81 20.75 23.83
C ASN A 140 0.81 21.53 24.71
N GLY A 141 -0.39 21.75 24.17
CA GLY A 141 -1.48 22.54 24.75
C GLY A 141 -2.79 22.26 24.02
N ASP A 142 -3.81 23.08 24.26
CA ASP A 142 -5.07 23.03 23.51
C ASP A 142 -4.95 23.80 22.17
N PHE A 143 -5.82 23.50 21.20
CA PHE A 143 -5.76 24.08 19.86
C PHE A 143 -7.12 24.63 19.41
N THR A 144 -7.17 25.95 19.19
CA THR A 144 -8.35 26.65 18.71
C THR A 144 -8.10 27.20 17.31
N LEU A 145 -8.82 26.68 16.32
CA LEU A 145 -9.02 27.36 15.05
C LEU A 145 -10.18 28.35 15.23
N ALA A 146 -9.90 29.65 15.19
CA ALA A 146 -10.87 30.70 15.43
C ALA A 146 -11.64 31.10 14.15
N VAL A 147 -12.75 31.81 14.32
CA VAL A 147 -13.63 32.25 13.22
C VAL A 147 -12.85 33.11 12.22
N GLY A 148 -12.85 32.69 10.94
CA GLY A 148 -12.11 33.35 9.86
C GLY A 148 -10.69 32.86 9.66
N GLY A 149 -10.19 31.96 10.52
CA GLY A 149 -8.96 31.21 10.25
C GLY A 149 -9.17 30.16 9.17
N THR A 150 -8.08 29.55 8.72
CA THR A 150 -8.13 28.36 7.83
C THR A 150 -6.92 27.50 8.14
N THR A 151 -7.13 26.20 8.33
CA THR A 151 -6.02 25.25 8.53
C THR A 151 -6.00 24.22 7.43
N THR A 152 -4.84 24.06 6.79
CA THR A 152 -4.61 23.03 5.78
C THR A 152 -3.38 22.20 6.15
N ILE A 153 -3.56 20.88 6.21
CA ILE A 153 -2.48 19.92 6.45
C ILE A 153 -2.28 19.15 5.14
N GLN A 154 -1.09 19.23 4.56
CA GLN A 154 -0.80 18.69 3.23
C GLN A 154 0.65 18.27 3.04
N ASN A 155 0.98 17.61 1.93
CA ASN A 155 2.37 17.22 1.59
C ASN A 155 3.10 16.52 2.75
N LEU A 156 2.39 15.67 3.49
CA LEU A 156 2.87 14.89 4.64
C LEU A 156 3.18 15.70 5.89
N GLY A 157 2.57 16.88 5.99
CA GLY A 157 2.41 17.58 7.25
C GLY A 157 1.73 16.71 8.31
N VAL A 158 2.23 16.82 9.54
CA VAL A 158 1.65 16.17 10.72
C VAL A 158 1.35 17.28 11.73
N LEU A 159 0.09 17.61 11.93
CA LEU A 159 -0.34 18.40 13.09
C LEU A 159 -0.60 17.41 14.24
N ARG A 160 0.12 17.52 15.35
CA ARG A 160 -0.13 16.73 16.56
C ARG A 160 -0.45 17.66 17.73
N VAL A 161 -1.59 17.44 18.37
CA VAL A 161 -2.03 18.18 19.57
C VAL A 161 -1.95 17.26 20.78
N ILE A 162 -1.16 17.65 21.78
CA ILE A 162 -0.84 16.89 23.00
C ILE A 162 -1.21 17.74 24.20
N SER A 163 -2.27 17.38 24.92
CA SER A 163 -2.72 18.10 26.12
C SER A 163 -3.24 17.13 27.17
N SER A 164 -3.27 17.59 28.43
CA SER A 164 -3.81 16.80 29.55
C SER A 164 -5.32 16.56 29.43
N SER A 165 -6.00 17.35 28.59
CA SER A 165 -7.41 17.24 28.25
C SER A 165 -7.62 17.91 26.89
N THR A 166 -7.09 17.35 25.80
CA THR A 166 -7.04 18.02 24.49
C THR A 166 -8.43 18.53 24.11
N ALA A 167 -8.57 19.85 24.11
CA ALA A 167 -9.74 20.54 23.58
C ALA A 167 -9.35 21.16 22.24
N VAL A 168 -9.75 20.50 21.16
CA VAL A 168 -9.70 21.10 19.82
C VAL A 168 -11.03 21.78 19.54
N GLU A 169 -10.97 23.05 19.17
CA GLU A 169 -12.16 23.80 18.74
C GLU A 169 -11.97 24.31 17.30
N VAL A 170 -12.88 23.89 16.42
CA VAL A 170 -12.90 24.23 15.00
C VAL A 170 -14.05 25.21 14.79
N ASN A 171 -13.72 26.51 14.71
CA ASN A 171 -14.66 27.61 14.45
C ASN A 171 -14.59 28.14 13.00
N ALA A 172 -13.75 27.53 12.16
CA ALA A 172 -13.60 27.80 10.74
C ALA A 172 -13.05 26.53 10.05
N ASP A 173 -12.84 26.56 8.74
CA ASP A 173 -12.62 25.34 7.97
C ASP A 173 -11.22 24.73 8.19
N LEU A 174 -11.21 23.42 8.43
CA LEU A 174 -10.03 22.59 8.63
C LEU A 174 -10.01 21.48 7.58
N THR A 175 -8.98 21.45 6.73
CA THR A 175 -8.82 20.46 5.68
C THR A 175 -7.52 19.68 5.85
N ILE A 176 -7.61 18.35 5.74
CA ILE A 176 -6.49 17.41 5.77
C ILE A 176 -6.45 16.71 4.42
N SER A 177 -5.42 16.93 3.59
CA SER A 177 -5.27 16.29 2.27
C SER A 177 -3.84 15.84 2.10
N GLN A 178 -3.57 14.55 1.97
CA GLN A 178 -2.21 14.00 1.95
C GLN A 178 -1.39 14.36 3.21
N GLY A 179 -2.00 14.28 4.40
CA GLY A 179 -1.40 14.70 5.66
C GLY A 179 -2.12 14.14 6.88
N VAL A 180 -1.60 14.43 8.08
CA VAL A 180 -2.07 13.83 9.33
C VAL A 180 -2.47 14.89 10.36
N PHE A 181 -3.66 14.76 10.96
CA PHE A 181 -4.01 15.42 12.21
C PHE A 181 -4.13 14.37 13.33
N ALA A 182 -3.39 14.51 14.42
CA ALA A 182 -3.39 13.58 15.54
C ALA A 182 -3.71 14.28 16.86
N LEU A 183 -4.71 13.77 17.59
CA LEU A 183 -5.03 14.18 18.96
C LEU A 183 -4.47 13.15 19.92
N ASN A 184 -3.60 13.54 20.86
CA ASN A 184 -2.92 12.64 21.77
C ASN A 184 -3.05 13.11 23.22
N ALA A 185 -4.10 12.63 23.90
CA ALA A 185 -4.34 12.90 25.31
C ALA A 185 -4.05 11.69 26.20
N ASN A 186 -3.49 11.99 27.38
CA ASN A 186 -3.51 11.06 28.52
C ASN A 186 -4.86 11.12 29.29
N GLY A 187 -5.59 12.24 29.16
CA GLY A 187 -7.00 12.38 29.57
C GLY A 187 -7.93 12.11 28.40
N SER A 188 -9.10 12.74 28.35
CA SER A 188 -9.99 12.63 27.16
C SER A 188 -9.41 13.37 25.96
N ASN A 189 -9.50 12.77 24.77
CA ASN A 189 -9.41 13.50 23.51
C ASN A 189 -10.76 14.14 23.21
N SER A 190 -10.82 15.45 22.94
CA SER A 190 -12.07 16.13 22.61
C SER A 190 -11.91 17.07 21.42
N ILE A 191 -12.81 16.97 20.44
CA ILE A 191 -12.92 17.93 19.33
C ILE A 191 -14.35 18.47 19.24
N THR A 192 -14.47 19.78 19.06
CA THR A 192 -15.73 20.47 18.78
C THR A 192 -15.67 21.10 17.40
N VAL A 193 -16.60 20.74 16.52
CA VAL A 193 -16.79 21.36 15.20
C VAL A 193 -18.03 22.25 15.28
N ASN A 194 -17.88 23.54 15.05
CA ASN A 194 -18.95 24.52 15.22
C ASN A 194 -19.86 24.62 13.98
N ALA A 195 -21.07 25.15 14.16
CA ALA A 195 -22.18 25.05 13.19
C ALA A 195 -22.01 25.80 11.85
N ALA A 196 -20.88 26.45 11.63
CA ALA A 196 -20.54 27.16 10.40
C ALA A 196 -19.14 26.78 9.90
N SER A 197 -18.68 25.58 10.25
CA SER A 197 -17.31 25.11 10.01
C SER A 197 -17.34 23.73 9.40
N ASP A 198 -16.51 23.53 8.38
CA ASP A 198 -16.29 22.24 7.74
C ASP A 198 -14.98 21.60 8.25
N PHE A 199 -15.07 20.37 8.74
CA PHE A 199 -13.93 19.50 9.01
C PHE A 199 -13.83 18.47 7.90
N ILE A 200 -12.81 18.58 7.05
CA ILE A 200 -12.67 17.76 5.84
C ILE A 200 -11.40 16.91 5.93
N VAL A 201 -11.57 15.59 5.87
CA VAL A 201 -10.51 14.64 5.61
C VAL A 201 -10.60 14.25 4.13
N ALA A 202 -9.84 14.97 3.30
CA ALA A 202 -9.81 14.81 1.85
C ALA A 202 -8.95 13.61 1.44
N ASP A 203 -8.80 13.38 0.12
CA ASP A 203 -7.93 12.33 -0.41
C ASP A 203 -6.53 12.37 0.23
N GLY A 204 -6.13 11.19 0.69
CA GLY A 204 -4.93 10.92 1.44
C GLY A 204 -4.77 11.62 2.79
N GLY A 205 -5.80 12.29 3.30
CA GLY A 205 -5.81 12.83 4.66
C GLY A 205 -6.10 11.75 5.70
N SER A 206 -5.52 11.89 6.89
CA SER A 206 -5.79 11.02 8.04
C SER A 206 -6.00 11.82 9.32
N PHE A 207 -7.08 11.52 10.05
CA PHE A 207 -7.37 12.07 11.38
C PHE A 207 -7.29 10.96 12.44
N TYR A 208 -6.43 11.12 13.43
CA TYR A 208 -6.15 10.12 14.46
C TYR A 208 -6.58 10.58 15.86
N PHE A 209 -7.18 9.66 16.60
CA PHE A 209 -7.20 9.68 18.06
C PHE A 209 -6.11 8.74 18.58
N GLU A 210 -5.03 9.31 19.13
CA GLU A 210 -3.92 8.61 19.79
C GLU A 210 -4.09 8.65 21.33
N GLY A 211 -3.35 7.81 22.05
CA GLY A 211 -3.28 7.83 23.52
C GLY A 211 -4.10 6.70 24.18
N ASN A 212 -4.50 6.92 25.44
CA ASN A 212 -5.40 6.00 26.18
C ASN A 212 -6.71 6.71 26.58
N GLY A 213 -6.99 7.84 25.95
CA GLY A 213 -8.09 8.73 26.25
C GLY A 213 -9.42 8.30 25.65
N ALA A 214 -10.52 8.54 26.36
CA ALA A 214 -11.84 8.55 25.74
C ALA A 214 -11.87 9.63 24.66
N ALA A 215 -12.25 9.28 23.44
CA ALA A 215 -12.38 10.20 22.32
C ALA A 215 -13.81 10.75 22.26
N ASN A 216 -13.96 12.06 22.10
CA ASN A 216 -15.25 12.74 22.09
C ASN A 216 -15.30 13.71 20.91
N ILE A 217 -16.35 13.63 20.10
CA ILE A 217 -16.62 14.53 18.97
C ILE A 217 -17.93 15.23 19.26
N THR A 218 -17.90 16.55 19.46
CA THR A 218 -19.09 17.40 19.51
C THR A 218 -19.24 18.06 18.15
N ASN A 219 -20.11 17.52 17.29
CA ASN A 219 -20.30 18.07 15.95
C ASN A 219 -21.60 18.87 15.85
N ASN A 220 -21.46 20.17 15.65
CA ASN A 220 -22.56 21.07 15.30
C ASN A 220 -22.52 21.49 13.82
N GLY A 221 -21.39 21.29 13.13
CA GLY A 221 -21.13 21.66 11.74
C GLY A 221 -21.14 20.46 10.79
N ASN A 222 -20.21 20.43 9.84
CA ASN A 222 -20.07 19.30 8.92
C ASN A 222 -18.71 18.62 9.14
N ILE A 223 -18.74 17.29 9.22
CA ILE A 223 -17.53 16.45 9.17
C ILE A 223 -17.64 15.57 7.93
N THR A 224 -16.70 15.69 7.00
CA THR A 224 -16.66 14.88 5.78
C THR A 224 -15.33 14.15 5.72
N ALA A 225 -15.38 12.82 5.56
CA ALA A 225 -14.27 12.07 5.02
C ALA A 225 -14.56 11.82 3.53
N GLU A 226 -13.82 12.49 2.66
CA GLU A 226 -13.95 12.35 1.20
C GLU A 226 -13.32 11.01 0.74
N GLN A 227 -13.49 10.67 -0.54
CA GLN A 227 -12.80 9.52 -1.14
C GLN A 227 -11.30 9.49 -0.77
N GLY A 228 -10.83 8.39 -0.18
CA GLY A 228 -9.43 8.21 0.24
C GLY A 228 -9.08 8.78 1.62
N GLY A 229 -9.91 9.65 2.20
CA GLY A 229 -9.74 10.22 3.53
C GLY A 229 -10.04 9.22 4.65
N GLN A 230 -9.32 9.32 5.78
CA GLN A 230 -9.32 8.30 6.85
C GLN A 230 -9.54 8.91 8.24
N ILE A 231 -10.47 8.36 9.01
CA ILE A 231 -10.65 8.69 10.43
C ILE A 231 -10.34 7.44 11.25
N ILE A 232 -9.38 7.54 12.18
CA ILE A 232 -8.74 6.39 12.82
C ILE A 232 -8.77 6.55 14.34
N ASN A 233 -9.49 5.65 15.01
CA ASN A 233 -9.43 5.51 16.46
C ASN A 233 -8.32 4.54 16.87
N ASN A 234 -7.29 5.05 17.55
CA ASN A 234 -6.24 4.24 18.16
C ASN A 234 -6.10 4.53 19.67
N SER A 235 -7.11 5.14 20.31
CA SER A 235 -7.01 5.64 21.69
C SER A 235 -7.37 4.62 22.78
N GLY A 236 -7.57 3.35 22.40
CA GLY A 236 -7.93 2.25 23.31
C GLY A 236 -9.32 2.35 23.95
N ALA A 237 -10.13 3.34 23.55
CA ALA A 237 -11.45 3.64 24.13
C ALA A 237 -12.48 3.99 23.03
N ASN A 238 -13.76 4.05 23.39
CA ASN A 238 -14.83 4.47 22.49
C ASN A 238 -14.63 5.90 21.96
N ILE A 239 -15.10 6.13 20.73
CA ILE A 239 -15.47 7.48 20.26
C ILE A 239 -16.94 7.74 20.64
N ASN A 240 -17.17 8.72 21.51
CA ASN A 240 -18.50 9.26 21.79
C ASN A 240 -18.75 10.44 20.84
N ILE A 241 -19.82 10.39 20.06
CA ILE A 241 -20.18 11.46 19.12
C ILE A 241 -21.49 12.11 19.59
N ASP A 242 -21.43 13.37 19.97
CA ASP A 242 -22.61 14.22 20.10
C ASP A 242 -22.82 14.97 18.78
N ASN A 243 -23.60 14.39 17.87
CA ASN A 243 -23.85 14.98 16.56
C ASN A 243 -25.20 15.71 16.50
N GLN A 244 -25.13 17.01 16.28
CA GLN A 244 -26.23 17.90 15.93
C GLN A 244 -26.14 18.36 14.46
N GLY A 245 -24.95 18.28 13.87
CA GLY A 245 -24.66 18.58 12.46
C GLY A 245 -24.71 17.35 11.55
N SER A 246 -23.88 17.34 10.50
CA SER A 246 -23.74 16.21 9.57
C SER A 246 -22.36 15.54 9.68
N ILE A 247 -22.33 14.20 9.57
CA ILE A 247 -21.11 13.42 9.43
C ILE A 247 -21.29 12.53 8.20
N THR A 248 -20.43 12.68 7.21
CA THR A 248 -20.48 11.94 5.94
C THR A 248 -19.16 11.22 5.69
N PHE A 249 -19.24 9.93 5.44
CA PHE A 249 -18.17 9.10 4.91
C PHE A 249 -18.48 8.85 3.43
N GLU A 250 -17.84 9.60 2.55
CA GLU A 250 -17.97 9.39 1.10
C GLU A 250 -17.41 8.03 0.71
N TRP A 251 -17.82 7.55 -0.46
CA TRP A 251 -17.40 6.26 -0.99
C TRP A 251 -15.87 6.17 -1.11
N GLY A 252 -15.30 5.11 -0.56
CA GLY A 252 -13.84 4.92 -0.53
C GLY A 252 -13.09 5.74 0.55
N SER A 253 -13.79 6.50 1.39
CA SER A 253 -13.24 6.93 2.68
C SER A 253 -13.02 5.73 3.63
N SER A 254 -12.37 5.93 4.76
CA SER A 254 -12.11 4.90 5.76
C SER A 254 -12.48 5.37 7.16
N TYR A 255 -13.12 4.50 7.94
CA TYR A 255 -13.29 4.72 9.37
C TYR A 255 -12.91 3.47 10.19
N TYR A 256 -11.90 3.62 11.04
CA TYR A 256 -11.39 2.56 11.91
C TYR A 256 -11.74 2.82 13.37
N GLU A 257 -12.34 1.82 14.01
CA GLU A 257 -12.89 1.91 15.37
C GLU A 257 -11.91 1.50 16.47
N GLY A 258 -10.79 0.88 16.12
CA GLY A 258 -9.80 0.34 17.06
C GLY A 258 -10.00 -1.14 17.38
N ASP A 259 -8.95 -1.81 17.83
CA ASP A 259 -9.02 -3.22 18.26
C ASP A 259 -9.80 -3.35 19.58
N GLY A 260 -11.09 -3.70 19.49
CA GLY A 260 -11.92 -3.99 20.66
C GLY A 260 -13.42 -3.84 20.39
N VAL A 261 -14.22 -3.90 21.45
CA VAL A 261 -15.67 -3.56 21.42
C VAL A 261 -15.86 -2.03 21.43
N ASN A 262 -14.92 -1.30 20.81
CA ASN A 262 -14.93 0.15 20.74
C ASN A 262 -15.96 0.55 19.70
N LYS A 263 -17.03 1.20 20.13
CA LYS A 263 -18.15 1.56 19.26
C LYS A 263 -18.15 3.05 18.99
N ILE A 264 -18.54 3.44 17.77
CA ILE A 264 -19.23 4.73 17.61
C ILE A 264 -20.44 4.73 18.55
N SER A 265 -20.45 5.65 19.51
CA SER A 265 -21.62 5.93 20.34
C SER A 265 -22.18 7.29 19.95
N VAL A 266 -23.15 7.32 19.03
CA VAL A 266 -23.83 8.54 18.57
C VAL A 266 -25.09 8.79 19.39
N SER A 267 -25.25 10.02 19.91
CA SER A 267 -26.43 10.46 20.68
C SER A 267 -27.67 10.71 19.80
N THR A 268 -27.47 11.41 18.68
CA THR A 268 -28.45 11.87 17.68
C THR A 268 -27.75 12.04 16.33
N ASN A 269 -28.49 12.04 15.21
CA ASN A 269 -27.98 12.22 13.84
C ASN A 269 -26.78 11.31 13.49
N ARG A 270 -27.06 10.16 12.91
CA ARG A 270 -26.07 9.10 12.68
C ARG A 270 -25.15 9.47 11.50
N PRO A 271 -23.89 9.00 11.47
CA PRO A 271 -23.04 9.18 10.31
C PRO A 271 -23.65 8.52 9.07
N THR A 272 -23.66 9.25 7.96
CA THR A 272 -24.04 8.73 6.66
C THR A 272 -22.81 8.11 5.99
N PHE A 273 -22.92 6.88 5.51
CA PHE A 273 -21.89 6.24 4.70
C PHE A 273 -22.38 6.11 3.26
N GLU A 274 -21.49 6.32 2.29
CA GLU A 274 -21.77 6.24 0.86
C GLU A 274 -21.00 5.11 0.17
N ILE A 275 -21.60 4.54 -0.89
CA ILE A 275 -21.03 3.48 -1.72
C ILE A 275 -21.27 3.83 -3.19
N ALA A 276 -20.18 3.93 -3.98
CA ALA A 276 -20.24 4.18 -5.41
C ALA A 276 -20.65 2.93 -6.21
N LEU A 277 -21.92 2.90 -6.60
CA LEU A 277 -22.51 1.94 -7.54
C LEU A 277 -22.56 2.56 -8.94
N SER A 278 -21.37 2.80 -9.52
CA SER A 278 -21.17 3.51 -10.80
C SER A 278 -22.24 3.22 -11.87
N SER A 279 -22.85 4.27 -12.41
CA SER A 279 -23.90 4.17 -13.43
C SER A 279 -23.40 3.56 -14.75
N GLY A 280 -24.09 2.55 -15.27
CA GLY A 280 -23.68 1.92 -16.54
C GLY A 280 -24.19 0.50 -16.84
N GLY A 281 -25.16 -0.04 -16.09
CA GLY A 281 -25.77 -1.33 -16.42
C GLY A 281 -24.88 -2.52 -16.13
N GLN A 282 -24.29 -2.55 -14.92
CA GLN A 282 -23.37 -3.61 -14.49
C GLN A 282 -23.75 -4.15 -13.10
N TRP A 283 -23.29 -5.34 -12.77
CA TRP A 283 -23.44 -5.90 -11.43
C TRP A 283 -22.40 -5.34 -10.46
N ARG A 284 -22.81 -5.02 -9.24
CA ARG A 284 -21.95 -4.57 -8.14
C ARG A 284 -22.20 -5.38 -6.88
N GLN A 285 -21.13 -5.66 -6.17
CA GLN A 285 -21.08 -6.51 -4.98
C GLN A 285 -21.08 -5.61 -3.73
N LEU A 286 -21.99 -5.85 -2.78
CA LEU A 286 -22.15 -5.07 -1.56
C LEU A 286 -22.35 -6.00 -0.34
N GLY A 287 -21.76 -5.64 0.80
CA GLY A 287 -21.79 -6.40 2.05
C GLY A 287 -22.76 -5.87 3.10
N SER A 288 -22.99 -6.66 4.15
CA SER A 288 -23.87 -6.33 5.28
C SER A 288 -23.08 -5.97 6.55
N PRO A 289 -22.73 -4.70 6.78
CA PRO A 289 -22.07 -4.27 8.02
C PRO A 289 -23.05 -4.05 9.17
N PHE A 290 -24.33 -4.40 9.04
CA PHE A 290 -25.39 -3.89 9.91
C PHE A 290 -25.75 -4.81 11.07
N ALA A 291 -26.45 -4.26 12.06
CA ALA A 291 -27.01 -5.03 13.16
C ALA A 291 -28.11 -6.00 12.72
N ASP A 292 -28.19 -7.18 13.35
CA ASP A 292 -29.24 -8.19 13.15
C ASP A 292 -30.65 -7.56 13.10
N GLY A 293 -31.45 -7.91 12.11
CA GLY A 293 -32.77 -7.36 11.84
C GLY A 293 -32.78 -6.00 11.13
N THR A 294 -31.64 -5.47 10.72
CA THR A 294 -31.59 -4.34 9.77
C THR A 294 -32.15 -4.79 8.43
N THR A 295 -32.94 -3.95 7.77
CA THR A 295 -33.57 -4.29 6.48
C THR A 295 -33.05 -3.39 5.36
N LEU A 296 -33.18 -3.84 4.12
CA LEU A 296 -32.72 -3.09 2.93
C LEU A 296 -33.35 -1.68 2.81
N SER A 297 -34.42 -1.36 3.56
CA SER A 297 -35.00 -0.02 3.61
C SER A 297 -34.09 1.07 4.21
N VAL A 298 -32.94 0.72 4.80
CA VAL A 298 -31.93 1.71 5.23
C VAL A 298 -31.12 2.28 4.07
N LEU A 299 -31.15 1.63 2.90
CA LEU A 299 -30.47 2.13 1.71
C LEU A 299 -31.28 3.28 1.11
N SER A 300 -30.63 4.44 1.00
CA SER A 300 -31.14 5.66 0.41
C SER A 300 -30.32 6.05 -0.82
N GLY A 301 -30.92 6.88 -1.69
CA GLY A 301 -30.30 7.23 -2.97
C GLY A 301 -30.65 6.24 -4.09
N THR A 302 -31.72 6.58 -4.83
CA THR A 302 -32.28 5.88 -6.01
C THR A 302 -33.17 4.67 -5.76
N ASP A 303 -33.88 4.30 -6.83
CA ASP A 303 -34.98 3.36 -6.90
C ASP A 303 -34.51 1.90 -6.77
N LEU A 304 -33.94 1.55 -5.60
CA LEU A 304 -33.79 0.18 -5.10
C LEU A 304 -35.19 -0.40 -4.81
N ASN A 305 -35.98 -0.60 -5.87
CA ASN A 305 -37.32 -1.15 -5.80
C ASN A 305 -37.29 -2.61 -6.27
N PRO A 306 -37.13 -3.60 -5.38
CA PRO A 306 -37.23 -5.02 -5.74
C PRO A 306 -38.63 -5.42 -6.24
N ASN A 307 -39.61 -4.50 -6.22
CA ASN A 307 -41.01 -4.70 -6.60
C ASN A 307 -41.46 -3.87 -7.81
N VAL A 308 -40.64 -3.68 -8.85
CA VAL A 308 -41.13 -3.02 -10.10
C VAL A 308 -42.14 -3.91 -10.83
N THR A 309 -41.83 -5.19 -11.11
CA THR A 309 -42.75 -6.25 -11.58
C THR A 309 -42.06 -7.62 -11.49
N ALA A 310 -42.81 -8.73 -11.42
CA ALA A 310 -42.23 -10.08 -11.52
C ALA A 310 -41.46 -10.26 -12.85
N GLY A 311 -40.18 -10.64 -12.75
CA GLY A 311 -39.24 -10.67 -13.89
C GLY A 311 -38.48 -9.37 -14.14
N GLN A 312 -38.69 -8.33 -13.34
CA GLN A 312 -37.88 -7.10 -13.33
C GLN A 312 -37.14 -6.97 -11.99
N ARG A 313 -36.24 -7.91 -11.70
CA ARG A 313 -35.51 -8.00 -10.43
C ARG A 313 -34.03 -7.68 -10.64
N ASN A 314 -33.50 -6.74 -9.86
CA ASN A 314 -32.15 -6.17 -9.99
C ASN A 314 -31.27 -6.39 -8.75
N MET A 315 -31.76 -7.13 -7.75
CA MET A 315 -31.06 -7.40 -6.49
C MET A 315 -31.17 -8.87 -6.11
N TYR A 316 -30.02 -9.50 -5.85
CA TYR A 316 -29.89 -10.88 -5.39
C TYR A 316 -28.92 -10.90 -4.21
N TYR A 317 -29.06 -11.87 -3.32
CA TYR A 317 -28.04 -12.19 -2.32
C TYR A 317 -27.57 -13.64 -2.49
N TRP A 318 -26.33 -13.88 -2.11
CA TRP A 318 -25.81 -15.24 -1.98
C TRP A 318 -26.27 -15.81 -0.63
N ASP A 319 -26.93 -16.97 -0.66
CA ASP A 319 -27.32 -17.68 0.56
C ASP A 319 -26.88 -19.14 0.46
N ALA A 320 -25.84 -19.46 1.22
CA ALA A 320 -25.20 -20.76 1.21
C ALA A 320 -26.00 -21.86 1.96
N THR A 321 -27.15 -21.51 2.56
CA THR A 321 -27.99 -22.42 3.37
C THR A 321 -29.21 -22.95 2.62
N VAL A 322 -29.63 -22.26 1.55
CA VAL A 322 -30.86 -22.55 0.79
C VAL A 322 -30.74 -23.86 0.01
N ALA A 323 -31.31 -24.93 0.58
CA ALA A 323 -31.16 -26.31 0.12
C ALA A 323 -31.28 -26.49 -1.41
N SER A 324 -30.14 -26.75 -2.04
CA SER A 324 -30.02 -27.21 -3.41
C SER A 324 -30.33 -28.72 -3.52
N ALA A 325 -30.56 -29.22 -4.73
CA ALA A 325 -30.72 -30.65 -4.98
C ALA A 325 -29.39 -31.27 -5.46
N GLY A 326 -28.70 -31.98 -4.57
CA GLY A 326 -27.42 -32.67 -4.88
C GLY A 326 -26.18 -31.84 -4.52
N ASP A 327 -25.07 -32.06 -5.22
CA ASP A 327 -23.75 -31.42 -4.97
C ASP A 327 -23.65 -29.95 -5.45
N ASN A 328 -24.80 -29.30 -5.68
CA ASN A 328 -24.86 -27.92 -6.16
C ASN A 328 -24.74 -26.94 -4.99
N ALA A 329 -24.15 -25.78 -5.22
CA ALA A 329 -24.16 -24.66 -4.31
C ALA A 329 -25.60 -24.14 -4.18
N PRO A 330 -26.11 -23.98 -2.95
CA PRO A 330 -27.05 -22.92 -2.65
C PRO A 330 -26.44 -21.60 -3.14
N GLY A 331 -27.24 -20.79 -3.84
CA GLY A 331 -26.70 -19.67 -4.61
C GLY A 331 -27.55 -18.43 -4.50
N TRP A 332 -27.98 -17.92 -5.66
CA TRP A 332 -28.72 -16.67 -5.74
C TRP A 332 -30.14 -16.80 -5.22
N THR A 333 -30.37 -16.30 -4.01
CA THR A 333 -31.70 -15.95 -3.55
C THR A 333 -31.99 -14.52 -3.94
N GLU A 334 -33.21 -14.27 -4.39
CA GLU A 334 -33.61 -12.98 -4.91
C GLU A 334 -34.19 -12.10 -3.80
N VAL A 335 -33.85 -10.81 -3.81
CA VAL A 335 -34.51 -9.81 -2.95
C VAL A 335 -35.90 -9.54 -3.50
N THR A 336 -36.92 -9.73 -2.67
CA THR A 336 -38.33 -9.52 -3.04
C THR A 336 -38.98 -8.36 -2.31
N SER A 337 -38.32 -7.78 -1.30
CA SER A 337 -38.84 -6.66 -0.51
C SER A 337 -37.70 -5.83 0.08
N LEU A 338 -37.92 -4.52 0.25
CA LEU A 338 -37.03 -3.69 1.09
C LEU A 338 -37.17 -4.01 2.59
N GLY A 339 -38.20 -4.76 2.97
CA GLY A 339 -38.32 -5.35 4.31
C GLY A 339 -37.60 -6.70 4.46
N ASP A 340 -36.90 -7.18 3.42
CA ASP A 340 -36.03 -8.34 3.56
C ASP A 340 -34.82 -7.95 4.42
N ALA A 341 -34.42 -8.84 5.31
CA ALA A 341 -33.30 -8.65 6.23
C ALA A 341 -31.98 -8.56 5.47
N PHE A 342 -31.15 -7.60 5.88
CA PHE A 342 -29.80 -7.37 5.37
C PHE A 342 -28.82 -8.44 5.92
N ASP A 343 -29.10 -8.92 7.13
CA ASP A 343 -28.52 -10.10 7.73
C ASP A 343 -29.15 -11.40 7.20
N GLY A 344 -28.41 -12.51 7.37
CA GLY A 344 -28.86 -13.86 7.04
C GLY A 344 -29.52 -14.55 8.24
N ASP A 345 -30.26 -15.64 7.98
CA ASP A 345 -30.80 -16.49 9.06
C ASP A 345 -29.68 -17.24 9.83
N ASP A 346 -28.51 -17.41 9.18
CA ASP A 346 -27.25 -17.81 9.80
C ASP A 346 -26.37 -16.57 10.07
N ALA A 347 -25.63 -16.58 11.18
CA ALA A 347 -24.88 -15.44 11.75
C ALA A 347 -23.65 -14.95 10.93
N SER A 348 -23.58 -15.28 9.64
CA SER A 348 -22.54 -14.85 8.68
C SER A 348 -22.99 -13.68 7.77
N GLY A 349 -24.17 -13.11 8.01
CA GLY A 349 -24.72 -12.01 7.20
C GLY A 349 -24.97 -12.39 5.74
N ARG A 350 -25.20 -11.39 4.87
CA ARG A 350 -25.45 -11.59 3.43
C ARG A 350 -24.59 -10.67 2.58
N ALA A 351 -24.08 -11.21 1.48
CA ALA A 351 -23.48 -10.45 0.40
C ALA A 351 -24.48 -10.33 -0.77
N TYR A 352 -24.63 -9.10 -1.28
CA TYR A 352 -25.61 -8.70 -2.28
C TYR A 352 -24.94 -8.43 -3.63
N ASN A 353 -25.66 -8.75 -4.70
CA ASN A 353 -25.38 -8.34 -6.07
C ASN A 353 -26.51 -7.43 -6.54
N ILE A 354 -26.15 -6.19 -6.92
CA ILE A 354 -27.07 -5.14 -7.35
C ILE A 354 -26.74 -4.73 -8.79
N TYR A 355 -27.74 -4.65 -9.66
CA TYR A 355 -27.58 -4.22 -11.05
C TYR A 355 -27.77 -2.70 -11.20
N THR A 356 -26.73 -1.98 -11.65
CA THR A 356 -26.63 -0.51 -11.65
C THR A 356 -27.13 0.20 -12.91
N GLY A 357 -28.00 -0.47 -13.66
CA GLY A 357 -29.04 0.22 -14.41
C GLY A 357 -29.01 0.19 -15.94
N ASP A 358 -30.17 -0.10 -16.49
CA ASP A 358 -30.56 0.31 -17.84
C ASP A 358 -31.80 1.22 -17.76
N ALA A 359 -32.49 1.47 -18.87
CA ALA A 359 -33.70 2.31 -18.88
C ALA A 359 -34.85 1.80 -17.97
N ASN A 360 -34.81 0.56 -17.52
CA ASN A 360 -35.77 -0.07 -16.60
C ASN A 360 -35.32 0.00 -15.13
N TYR A 361 -34.04 0.30 -14.84
CA TYR A 361 -33.48 0.38 -13.48
C TYR A 361 -32.57 1.62 -13.31
N PRO A 362 -33.07 2.84 -13.59
CA PRO A 362 -32.23 4.04 -13.60
C PRO A 362 -31.76 4.44 -12.20
N PHE A 363 -30.45 4.56 -12.01
CA PHE A 363 -29.88 5.23 -10.84
C PHE A 363 -30.00 6.75 -11.00
N SER A 364 -30.99 7.35 -10.35
CA SER A 364 -31.34 8.78 -10.42
C SER A 364 -30.37 9.74 -9.68
N ASN A 365 -29.30 9.27 -9.03
CA ASN A 365 -28.36 10.07 -8.23
C ASN A 365 -26.88 9.95 -8.62
N SER A 366 -26.59 9.64 -9.88
CA SER A 366 -25.22 9.39 -10.39
C SER A 366 -24.57 8.07 -9.94
N GLY A 367 -25.28 7.23 -9.17
CA GLY A 367 -24.81 5.89 -8.79
C GLY A 367 -24.10 5.87 -7.44
N VAL A 368 -24.67 6.48 -6.41
CA VAL A 368 -24.13 6.50 -5.04
C VAL A 368 -25.23 6.07 -4.06
N VAL A 369 -25.15 4.88 -3.48
CA VAL A 369 -26.11 4.48 -2.43
C VAL A 369 -25.57 4.90 -1.08
N SER A 370 -26.43 5.41 -0.20
CA SER A 370 -26.01 5.83 1.15
C SER A 370 -26.97 5.36 2.25
N PHE A 371 -26.47 5.24 3.47
CA PHE A 371 -27.22 4.75 4.63
C PHE A 371 -26.71 5.37 5.93
N ASP A 372 -27.56 5.40 6.96
CA ASP A 372 -27.31 6.03 8.26
C ASP A 372 -27.61 5.11 9.47
N GLU A 373 -27.44 3.80 9.31
CA GLU A 373 -27.76 2.78 10.34
C GLU A 373 -26.55 2.38 11.23
N GLN A 374 -26.76 1.57 12.29
CA GLN A 374 -25.67 1.07 13.11
C GLN A 374 -24.82 0.06 12.38
N LEU A 375 -23.52 0.32 12.38
CA LEU A 375 -22.54 -0.70 12.04
C LEU A 375 -22.39 -1.71 13.19
N GLN A 376 -22.32 -2.98 12.85
CA GLN A 376 -21.63 -3.98 13.63
C GLN A 376 -20.13 -3.80 13.41
N SER A 377 -19.41 -3.70 14.51
CA SER A 377 -17.95 -3.64 14.57
C SER A 377 -17.46 -4.78 15.46
N PRO A 378 -17.57 -6.04 15.00
CA PRO A 378 -17.15 -7.20 15.79
C PRO A 378 -15.65 -7.43 15.59
N ALA A 379 -14.93 -7.73 16.68
CA ALA A 379 -13.48 -7.95 16.64
C ALA A 379 -13.03 -9.02 15.62
N GLN A 380 -13.92 -9.96 15.28
CA GLN A 380 -13.81 -10.88 14.15
C GLN A 380 -15.19 -11.15 13.52
N PHE A 381 -15.21 -11.55 12.26
CA PHE A 381 -16.39 -11.98 11.52
C PHE A 381 -16.07 -13.28 10.76
N ASP A 382 -16.89 -14.32 10.94
CA ASP A 382 -16.63 -15.66 10.42
C ASP A 382 -17.61 -16.02 9.29
N PHE A 383 -17.08 -16.17 8.08
CA PHE A 383 -17.82 -16.63 6.90
C PHE A 383 -17.77 -18.15 6.77
N THR A 384 -18.93 -18.78 6.64
CA THR A 384 -19.03 -20.18 6.24
C THR A 384 -19.02 -20.27 4.72
N THR A 385 -18.06 -21.01 4.16
CA THR A 385 -17.81 -21.15 2.71
C THR A 385 -17.93 -22.60 2.28
N TYR A 386 -18.34 -22.83 1.03
CA TYR A 386 -18.80 -24.14 0.55
C TYR A 386 -18.14 -24.53 -0.76
N ASN A 387 -17.66 -25.77 -0.84
CA ASN A 387 -17.00 -26.30 -2.03
C ASN A 387 -17.98 -27.06 -2.93
N SER A 388 -18.92 -26.30 -3.49
CA SER A 388 -20.10 -26.79 -4.21
C SER A 388 -20.20 -26.14 -5.60
N LYS A 389 -20.97 -26.74 -6.52
CA LYS A 389 -21.04 -26.33 -7.94
C LYS A 389 -21.91 -25.10 -8.13
N ASP A 390 -21.52 -24.15 -8.98
CA ASP A 390 -22.43 -23.08 -9.43
C ASP A 390 -23.75 -23.72 -9.94
N PRO A 391 -24.93 -23.33 -9.40
CA PRO A 391 -26.21 -23.91 -9.79
C PRO A 391 -26.57 -23.70 -11.28
N ASN A 392 -25.88 -22.81 -11.99
CA ASN A 392 -26.01 -22.55 -13.43
C ASN A 392 -24.80 -22.98 -14.26
N GLY A 393 -23.74 -23.55 -13.64
CA GLY A 393 -22.55 -24.01 -14.35
C GLY A 393 -22.77 -25.29 -15.14
N ASP A 394 -21.83 -25.63 -16.04
CA ASP A 394 -21.86 -26.87 -16.83
C ASP A 394 -21.59 -28.13 -15.96
N GLY A 395 -21.38 -27.94 -14.66
CA GLY A 395 -21.21 -28.99 -13.65
C GLY A 395 -19.79 -29.55 -13.59
N SER A 396 -18.82 -28.83 -14.15
CA SER A 396 -17.40 -29.16 -14.15
C SER A 396 -16.73 -28.86 -12.80
N SER A 397 -15.47 -29.27 -12.62
CA SER A 397 -14.69 -28.91 -11.43
C SER A 397 -14.21 -27.45 -11.45
N THR A 398 -14.19 -26.78 -12.60
CA THR A 398 -13.84 -25.36 -12.69
C THR A 398 -14.98 -24.45 -12.22
N ASP A 399 -16.21 -24.97 -12.15
CA ASP A 399 -17.41 -24.28 -11.69
C ASP A 399 -17.68 -24.47 -10.18
N GLN A 400 -16.73 -25.07 -9.44
CA GLN A 400 -16.87 -25.35 -7.99
C GLN A 400 -16.15 -24.31 -7.13
N GLY A 401 -16.62 -24.17 -5.88
CA GLY A 401 -15.90 -23.49 -4.80
C GLY A 401 -16.09 -21.97 -4.73
N TRP A 402 -16.87 -21.37 -5.63
CA TRP A 402 -17.14 -19.93 -5.61
C TRP A 402 -18.09 -19.52 -4.49
N ASN A 403 -17.64 -18.62 -3.63
CA ASN A 403 -18.39 -18.05 -2.51
C ASN A 403 -18.32 -16.53 -2.60
N LEU A 404 -19.44 -15.84 -2.35
CA LEU A 404 -19.45 -14.38 -2.20
C LEU A 404 -19.37 -14.03 -0.71
N VAL A 405 -18.27 -13.40 -0.32
CA VAL A 405 -18.01 -12.88 1.04
C VAL A 405 -17.95 -11.35 1.00
N TYR A 406 -17.78 -10.69 2.14
CA TYR A 406 -17.72 -9.22 2.16
C TYR A 406 -16.83 -8.63 3.24
N ASN A 407 -16.40 -7.39 3.03
CA ASN A 407 -15.79 -6.58 4.08
C ASN A 407 -16.88 -6.13 5.06
N PRO A 408 -16.91 -6.64 6.32
CA PRO A 408 -17.95 -6.30 7.28
C PRO A 408 -17.73 -4.94 7.95
N TYR A 409 -16.62 -4.26 7.64
CA TYR A 409 -16.15 -3.09 8.36
C TYR A 409 -16.27 -1.79 7.57
N SER A 410 -16.24 -0.69 8.34
CA SER A 410 -16.21 0.71 7.91
C SER A 410 -14.85 1.19 7.39
N HIS A 411 -13.84 0.33 7.41
CA HIS A 411 -12.48 0.62 6.94
C HIS A 411 -12.09 -0.34 5.82
N TRP A 412 -11.09 0.08 5.04
CA TRP A 412 -10.46 -0.76 4.04
C TRP A 412 -9.80 -2.01 4.67
N LEU A 413 -9.93 -3.16 4.02
CA LEU A 413 -9.16 -4.35 4.35
C LEU A 413 -7.91 -4.46 3.48
N ASP A 414 -6.86 -5.08 4.00
CA ASP A 414 -5.81 -5.72 3.22
C ASP A 414 -6.18 -7.18 3.00
N ILE A 415 -6.45 -7.60 1.76
CA ILE A 415 -6.82 -8.99 1.48
C ILE A 415 -5.65 -9.97 1.70
N GLU A 416 -4.41 -9.45 1.67
CA GLU A 416 -3.20 -10.21 2.03
C GLU A 416 -3.19 -10.53 3.53
N ASP A 417 -3.39 -9.53 4.39
CA ASP A 417 -3.46 -9.75 5.84
C ASP A 417 -4.66 -10.62 6.25
N VAL A 418 -5.76 -10.64 5.48
CA VAL A 418 -6.88 -11.59 5.68
C VAL A 418 -6.42 -13.03 5.48
N PHE A 419 -5.83 -13.35 4.32
CA PHE A 419 -5.55 -14.73 3.97
C PHE A 419 -4.25 -15.29 4.58
N ASP A 420 -3.29 -14.43 4.92
CA ASP A 420 -2.04 -14.83 5.60
C ASP A 420 -2.19 -14.87 7.14
N ASP A 421 -3.38 -14.62 7.69
CA ASP A 421 -3.65 -14.75 9.13
C ASP A 421 -3.66 -16.23 9.55
N THR A 422 -2.93 -16.54 10.62
CA THR A 422 -2.84 -17.88 11.22
C THR A 422 -4.17 -18.52 11.63
N ASP A 423 -5.23 -17.74 11.86
CA ASP A 423 -6.58 -18.31 12.08
C ASP A 423 -7.18 -18.91 10.79
N ASN A 424 -6.69 -18.45 9.63
CA ASN A 424 -7.06 -18.93 8.29
C ASN A 424 -6.04 -19.94 7.73
N ASP A 425 -5.05 -20.42 8.52
CA ASP A 425 -4.07 -21.46 8.10
C ASP A 425 -4.72 -22.74 7.52
N ASN A 426 -5.98 -23.01 7.89
CA ASN A 426 -6.75 -24.18 7.44
C ASN A 426 -7.76 -23.86 6.32
N PHE A 427 -7.80 -22.61 5.83
CA PHE A 427 -8.65 -22.15 4.75
C PHE A 427 -7.92 -22.30 3.41
N THR A 428 -8.45 -23.15 2.52
CA THR A 428 -7.80 -23.51 1.26
C THR A 428 -8.51 -22.87 0.07
N TYR A 429 -7.80 -22.00 -0.65
CA TYR A 429 -8.36 -21.19 -1.73
C TYR A 429 -7.41 -21.13 -2.92
N GLU A 430 -8.00 -20.99 -4.11
CA GLU A 430 -7.28 -20.76 -5.38
C GLU A 430 -7.12 -19.26 -5.65
N GLY A 431 -8.09 -18.43 -5.26
CA GLY A 431 -8.00 -16.98 -5.41
C GLY A 431 -9.29 -16.25 -5.02
N ALA A 432 -9.22 -14.92 -5.02
CA ALA A 432 -10.31 -14.00 -4.75
C ALA A 432 -10.50 -13.00 -5.90
N HIS A 433 -11.69 -12.46 -6.12
CA HIS A 433 -11.96 -11.46 -7.15
C HIS A 433 -12.88 -10.34 -6.63
N PHE A 434 -12.50 -9.08 -6.83
CA PHE A 434 -13.25 -7.90 -6.38
C PHE A 434 -13.24 -6.78 -7.41
N TRP A 435 -14.27 -5.93 -7.36
CA TRP A 435 -14.44 -4.82 -8.28
C TRP A 435 -13.62 -3.59 -7.87
N ASP A 436 -12.61 -3.20 -8.64
CA ASP A 436 -11.94 -1.92 -8.46
C ASP A 436 -12.73 -0.82 -9.18
N VAL A 437 -13.30 0.11 -8.41
CA VAL A 437 -14.06 1.26 -8.93
C VAL A 437 -13.15 2.24 -9.67
N SER A 438 -11.91 2.41 -9.23
CA SER A 438 -10.94 3.34 -9.85
C SER A 438 -10.44 2.81 -11.20
N ALA A 439 -10.26 1.49 -11.30
CA ALA A 439 -9.81 0.82 -12.50
C ALA A 439 -10.98 0.35 -13.41
N GLY A 440 -12.21 0.37 -12.91
CA GLY A 440 -13.44 0.06 -13.65
C GLY A 440 -13.61 -1.41 -14.04
N GLN A 441 -13.08 -2.34 -13.23
CA GLN A 441 -12.93 -3.76 -13.59
C GLN A 441 -12.71 -4.68 -12.37
N TYR A 442 -12.78 -6.00 -12.57
CA TYR A 442 -12.36 -6.95 -11.53
C TYR A 442 -10.84 -7.08 -11.43
N VAL A 443 -10.36 -6.97 -10.21
CA VAL A 443 -9.04 -7.42 -9.77
C VAL A 443 -9.17 -8.83 -9.22
N ALA A 444 -8.30 -9.74 -9.65
CA ALA A 444 -8.05 -11.02 -8.99
C ALA A 444 -6.90 -10.85 -7.99
N TYR A 445 -6.99 -11.56 -6.86
CA TYR A 445 -5.92 -11.75 -5.87
C TYR A 445 -5.69 -13.25 -5.67
N MET A 446 -4.44 -13.69 -5.66
CA MET A 446 -4.07 -15.10 -5.71
C MET A 446 -3.42 -15.56 -4.40
N ALA A 447 -3.40 -16.88 -4.14
CA ALA A 447 -2.90 -17.43 -2.87
C ALA A 447 -1.38 -17.30 -2.65
N ASN A 448 -0.65 -16.75 -3.62
CA ASN A 448 0.76 -16.39 -3.56
C ASN A 448 0.99 -14.87 -3.32
N GLY A 449 -0.06 -14.09 -3.05
CA GLY A 449 0.03 -12.64 -2.82
C GLY A 449 -0.02 -11.78 -4.09
N GLU A 450 -0.22 -12.36 -5.27
CA GLU A 450 -0.27 -11.59 -6.52
C GLU A 450 -1.66 -11.01 -6.82
N SER A 451 -1.68 -9.78 -7.36
CA SER A 451 -2.90 -9.10 -7.82
C SER A 451 -2.83 -8.74 -9.30
N LEU A 452 -3.91 -9.01 -10.04
CA LEU A 452 -4.01 -8.74 -11.48
C LEU A 452 -5.38 -8.17 -11.85
N ILE A 453 -5.37 -7.18 -12.73
CA ILE A 453 -6.55 -6.68 -13.42
C ILE A 453 -6.97 -7.71 -14.50
N THR A 454 -8.23 -8.14 -14.49
CA THR A 454 -8.67 -9.32 -15.27
C THR A 454 -9.44 -9.04 -16.57
N HIS A 455 -9.86 -7.79 -16.86
CA HIS A 455 -10.49 -7.39 -18.13
C HIS A 455 -10.93 -5.91 -18.16
N SER A 456 -10.63 -5.16 -19.24
CA SER A 456 -11.27 -3.84 -19.47
C SER A 456 -11.41 -3.44 -20.94
N ASN A 457 -12.48 -2.70 -21.23
CA ASN A 457 -12.75 -2.04 -22.52
C ASN A 457 -12.25 -0.57 -22.57
N GLY A 458 -11.40 -0.16 -21.63
CA GLY A 458 -10.83 1.19 -21.53
C GLY A 458 -9.46 1.17 -20.85
N GLN A 459 -8.57 2.08 -21.25
CA GLN A 459 -7.18 2.09 -20.81
C GLN A 459 -7.03 2.75 -19.41
N PRO A 460 -6.34 2.07 -18.47
CA PRO A 460 -5.39 2.74 -17.61
C PRO A 460 -3.99 2.14 -17.78
N SER A 461 -3.06 2.97 -18.26
CA SER A 461 -1.64 2.61 -18.35
C SER A 461 -1.06 2.46 -16.95
N GLY A 462 -0.54 1.28 -16.60
CA GLY A 462 0.23 1.06 -15.37
C GLY A 462 -0.59 0.79 -14.09
N ALA A 463 -1.86 0.38 -14.20
CA ALA A 463 -2.64 -0.01 -13.04
C ALA A 463 -2.10 -1.31 -12.40
N THR A 464 -1.49 -1.19 -11.22
CA THR A 464 -1.26 -2.31 -10.31
C THR A 464 -2.59 -2.76 -9.73
N GLY A 465 -2.88 -4.06 -9.69
CA GLY A 465 -4.07 -4.55 -8.99
C GLY A 465 -4.04 -4.10 -7.53
N SER A 466 -5.10 -3.41 -7.08
CA SER A 466 -5.28 -3.14 -5.66
C SER A 466 -5.25 -4.46 -4.88
N ARG A 467 -4.81 -4.42 -3.61
CA ARG A 467 -5.05 -5.50 -2.62
C ARG A 467 -6.04 -5.06 -1.53
N ARG A 468 -6.71 -3.92 -1.76
CA ARG A 468 -7.57 -3.23 -0.81
C ARG A 468 -9.03 -3.46 -1.16
N ILE A 469 -9.80 -4.00 -0.20
CA ILE A 469 -11.25 -4.14 -0.31
C ILE A 469 -11.88 -2.93 0.37
N SER A 470 -12.73 -2.20 -0.35
CA SER A 470 -13.40 -0.99 0.17
C SER A 470 -14.29 -1.35 1.37
N PRO A 471 -14.60 -0.40 2.27
CA PRO A 471 -15.68 -0.57 3.24
C PRO A 471 -16.93 -1.11 2.57
N PHE A 472 -17.57 -2.10 3.19
CA PHE A 472 -18.85 -2.66 2.74
C PHE A 472 -18.84 -3.29 1.33
N GLN A 473 -17.68 -3.49 0.72
CA GLN A 473 -17.56 -4.15 -0.56
C GLN A 473 -17.64 -5.67 -0.40
N ALA A 474 -18.45 -6.34 -1.23
CA ALA A 474 -18.41 -7.79 -1.35
C ALA A 474 -17.43 -8.26 -2.44
N PHE A 475 -16.87 -9.45 -2.25
CA PHE A 475 -15.86 -10.04 -3.13
C PHE A 475 -16.01 -11.56 -3.21
N TRP A 476 -15.60 -12.11 -4.35
CA TRP A 476 -15.60 -13.54 -4.59
C TRP A 476 -14.36 -14.19 -3.99
N VAL A 477 -14.51 -15.40 -3.46
CA VAL A 477 -13.40 -16.30 -3.10
C VAL A 477 -13.70 -17.68 -3.68
N LYS A 478 -12.69 -18.33 -4.26
CA LYS A 478 -12.76 -19.68 -4.82
C LYS A 478 -11.95 -20.64 -3.95
N LEU A 479 -12.59 -21.67 -3.40
CA LEU A 479 -11.94 -22.72 -2.61
C LEU A 479 -11.12 -23.69 -3.50
N GLU A 480 -10.06 -24.32 -2.94
CA GLU A 480 -9.31 -25.39 -3.62
C GLU A 480 -10.17 -26.65 -3.78
N SER A 481 -10.09 -27.35 -4.91
CA SER A 481 -11.06 -28.40 -5.28
C SER A 481 -11.19 -29.56 -4.27
N GLY A 482 -12.41 -29.81 -3.76
CA GLY A 482 -12.75 -30.92 -2.88
C GLY A 482 -14.27 -31.06 -2.69
N ASN A 483 -14.88 -32.15 -3.16
CA ASN A 483 -16.35 -32.22 -3.21
C ASN A 483 -16.98 -32.27 -1.80
N GLY A 484 -17.78 -31.25 -1.46
CA GLY A 484 -18.64 -31.25 -0.29
C GLY A 484 -17.97 -30.90 1.05
N THR A 485 -16.81 -30.24 1.03
CA THR A 485 -16.25 -29.61 2.24
C THR A 485 -16.84 -28.22 2.48
N THR A 486 -16.92 -27.85 3.75
CA THR A 486 -17.28 -26.51 4.24
C THR A 486 -16.08 -25.98 5.01
N GLU A 487 -15.67 -24.74 4.75
CA GLU A 487 -14.50 -24.08 5.35
C GLU A 487 -14.90 -22.73 5.95
N THR A 488 -14.11 -22.23 6.89
CA THR A 488 -14.35 -20.94 7.56
C THR A 488 -13.30 -19.93 7.17
N LEU A 489 -13.72 -18.80 6.59
CA LEU A 489 -12.87 -17.62 6.38
C LEU A 489 -13.16 -16.61 7.47
N ARG A 490 -12.14 -16.25 8.27
CA ARG A 490 -12.24 -15.22 9.31
C ARG A 490 -11.68 -13.90 8.84
N ILE A 491 -12.43 -12.82 9.02
CA ILE A 491 -11.97 -11.43 8.85
C ILE A 491 -11.93 -10.74 10.23
N LYS A 492 -10.97 -9.85 10.49
CA LYS A 492 -10.72 -9.21 11.79
C LYS A 492 -10.37 -7.72 11.64
N HIS A 493 -10.45 -6.95 12.72
CA HIS A 493 -9.91 -5.57 12.77
C HIS A 493 -8.40 -5.52 12.44
N SER A 494 -7.64 -6.57 12.76
CA SER A 494 -6.21 -6.67 12.44
C SER A 494 -5.89 -6.77 10.95
N HIS A 495 -6.89 -6.98 10.08
CA HIS A 495 -6.76 -7.01 8.62
C HIS A 495 -6.97 -5.63 7.97
N SER A 496 -7.02 -4.57 8.77
CA SER A 496 -7.26 -3.20 8.32
C SER A 496 -6.11 -2.59 7.52
N ALA A 497 -6.46 -1.73 6.57
CA ALA A 497 -5.54 -0.90 5.80
C ALA A 497 -5.55 0.57 6.28
N PHE A 498 -4.39 1.12 6.64
CA PHE A 498 -4.22 2.53 7.07
C PHE A 498 -3.05 3.20 6.34
N ILE A 499 -3.28 3.96 5.27
CA ILE A 499 -2.19 4.70 4.59
C ILE A 499 -2.72 5.93 3.84
N ALA A 500 -2.05 7.08 4.03
CA ALA A 500 -1.74 8.06 2.97
C ALA A 500 -0.77 9.16 3.48
N PRO A 501 0.03 9.83 2.62
CA PRO A 501 1.29 9.33 2.04
C PRO A 501 1.96 8.10 2.68
N ALA A 502 3.28 7.90 2.57
CA ALA A 502 4.33 8.79 2.07
C ALA A 502 4.96 8.30 0.74
N ASP A 503 6.03 8.98 0.29
CA ASP A 503 7.05 8.27 -0.50
C ASP A 503 7.47 7.01 0.28
N TYR A 504 7.50 5.86 -0.42
CA TYR A 504 7.57 4.50 0.12
C TYR A 504 6.28 3.97 0.77
N TYR A 505 5.23 3.87 -0.06
CA TYR A 505 4.35 2.71 0.01
C TYR A 505 5.15 1.40 -0.06
N MET A 506 4.65 0.38 0.62
CA MET A 506 5.11 -1.02 0.67
C MET A 506 6.30 -1.33 1.58
N LYS A 507 6.14 -2.37 2.43
CA LYS A 507 7.23 -3.30 2.69
C LYS A 507 7.66 -3.85 1.32
N ASN A 508 8.93 -3.67 0.96
CA ASN A 508 9.44 -4.20 -0.29
C ASN A 508 9.51 -5.74 -0.21
N SER A 509 8.45 -6.42 -0.66
CA SER A 509 8.51 -7.85 -0.96
C SER A 509 9.40 -8.04 -2.18
N THR A 510 10.55 -8.67 -1.99
CA THR A 510 11.46 -9.02 -3.07
C THR A 510 10.91 -10.22 -3.83
N VAL A 511 9.96 -9.98 -4.73
CA VAL A 511 9.57 -10.94 -5.76
C VAL A 511 10.66 -10.96 -6.82
N GLU A 512 11.08 -12.15 -7.26
CA GLU A 512 11.96 -12.25 -8.42
C GLU A 512 11.22 -11.79 -9.71
N SER A 513 12.01 -11.50 -10.74
CA SER A 513 11.63 -10.82 -11.98
C SER A 513 10.29 -11.27 -12.60
N ARG A 514 9.40 -10.33 -12.93
CA ARG A 514 8.10 -10.63 -13.57
C ARG A 514 8.13 -10.35 -15.07
N ILE A 515 7.47 -11.19 -15.88
CA ILE A 515 7.25 -10.93 -17.32
C ILE A 515 5.76 -10.72 -17.57
N ARG A 516 5.37 -9.46 -17.73
CA ARG A 516 3.99 -9.07 -18.06
C ARG A 516 3.90 -8.72 -19.54
N LEU A 517 3.05 -9.43 -20.28
CA LEU A 517 2.81 -9.17 -21.68
C LEU A 517 1.42 -8.57 -21.88
N ASN A 518 1.35 -7.44 -22.58
CA ASN A 518 0.12 -6.80 -23.03
C ASN A 518 -0.10 -7.11 -24.50
N THR A 519 -1.28 -7.62 -24.88
CA THR A 519 -1.72 -7.61 -26.28
C THR A 519 -2.73 -6.50 -26.51
N PHE A 520 -2.58 -5.70 -27.56
CA PHE A 520 -3.55 -4.66 -27.91
C PHE A 520 -3.79 -4.52 -29.41
N ALA A 521 -5.04 -4.27 -29.77
CA ALA A 521 -5.48 -4.06 -31.15
C ALA A 521 -4.98 -2.72 -31.71
N VAL A 522 -4.56 -2.72 -32.98
CA VAL A 522 -4.06 -1.51 -33.67
C VAL A 522 -5.17 -0.47 -33.92
N THR A 523 -6.44 -0.88 -33.95
CA THR A 523 -7.56 -0.10 -34.48
C THR A 523 -8.44 0.59 -33.45
N ASP A 524 -8.60 -0.01 -32.27
CA ASP A 524 -9.55 0.40 -31.23
C ASP A 524 -8.95 0.33 -29.81
N SER A 525 -7.67 -0.06 -29.69
CA SER A 525 -6.96 -0.23 -28.43
C SER A 525 -7.61 -1.23 -27.45
N ALA A 526 -8.50 -2.12 -27.91
CA ALA A 526 -8.95 -3.25 -27.12
C ALA A 526 -7.72 -4.12 -26.77
N TRP A 527 -7.56 -4.43 -25.49
CA TRP A 527 -6.33 -5.03 -24.96
C TRP A 527 -6.59 -6.11 -23.93
N ASP A 528 -5.56 -6.90 -23.68
CA ASP A 528 -5.56 -8.05 -22.77
C ASP A 528 -4.14 -8.31 -22.24
N GLN A 529 -3.99 -9.05 -21.14
CA GLN A 529 -2.73 -9.25 -20.44
C GLN A 529 -2.53 -10.66 -19.91
N VAL A 530 -1.29 -11.14 -20.00
CA VAL A 530 -0.82 -12.31 -19.25
C VAL A 530 0.43 -11.97 -18.44
N LEU A 531 0.60 -12.69 -17.33
CA LEU A 531 1.75 -12.59 -16.44
C LEU A 531 2.45 -13.94 -16.36
N VAL A 532 3.76 -13.94 -16.52
CA VAL A 532 4.62 -15.03 -16.03
C VAL A 532 5.30 -14.52 -14.77
N SER A 533 5.01 -15.15 -13.64
CA SER A 533 5.71 -14.87 -12.39
C SER A 533 6.85 -15.87 -12.17
N ILE A 534 7.94 -15.42 -11.56
CA ILE A 534 9.11 -16.26 -11.32
C ILE A 534 9.24 -16.52 -9.83
N ASP A 535 9.03 -17.77 -9.46
CA ASP A 535 9.23 -18.27 -8.10
C ASP A 535 10.12 -19.52 -8.16
N PRO A 536 11.32 -19.51 -7.54
CA PRO A 536 12.23 -20.65 -7.54
C PRO A 536 11.70 -21.88 -6.79
N TYR A 537 10.57 -21.78 -6.09
CA TYR A 537 9.89 -22.87 -5.38
C TYR A 537 8.64 -23.40 -6.11
N ALA A 538 8.21 -22.77 -7.20
CA ALA A 538 7.04 -23.21 -7.98
C ALA A 538 7.31 -24.50 -8.78
N SER A 539 6.23 -25.13 -9.27
CA SER A 539 6.27 -26.43 -9.95
C SER A 539 5.86 -26.33 -11.41
N VAL A 540 6.76 -26.70 -12.33
CA VAL A 540 6.50 -26.71 -13.79
C VAL A 540 5.43 -27.75 -14.20
N ASP A 541 5.23 -28.79 -13.39
CA ASP A 541 4.47 -30.01 -13.74
C ASP A 541 3.00 -30.02 -13.27
N ARG A 542 2.52 -28.97 -12.58
CA ARG A 542 1.18 -28.90 -11.99
C ARG A 542 0.69 -27.46 -11.95
N VAL A 543 -0.56 -27.23 -12.40
CA VAL A 543 -1.30 -26.00 -12.09
C VAL A 543 -1.52 -25.92 -10.58
N GLY A 544 -0.91 -24.92 -9.95
CA GLY A 544 -0.73 -24.81 -8.51
C GLY A 544 -1.69 -23.84 -7.80
N ARG A 545 -1.33 -23.45 -6.58
CA ARG A 545 -1.96 -22.34 -5.83
C ARG A 545 -1.44 -20.97 -6.30
N GLU A 546 -0.44 -21.00 -7.17
CA GLU A 546 0.35 -19.88 -7.66
C GLU A 546 -0.06 -19.44 -9.09
N ASP A 547 -0.97 -20.17 -9.75
CA ASP A 547 -1.42 -19.95 -11.13
C ASP A 547 -2.86 -19.44 -11.20
N ALA A 548 -3.17 -18.57 -12.16
CA ALA A 548 -4.53 -18.07 -12.39
C ALA A 548 -5.08 -18.53 -13.73
N TYR A 549 -6.26 -19.16 -13.73
CA TYR A 549 -6.98 -19.54 -14.94
C TYR A 549 -7.46 -18.33 -15.74
N ASP A 550 -7.40 -18.43 -17.08
CA ASP A 550 -8.02 -17.46 -17.98
C ASP A 550 -9.56 -17.49 -17.91
N ARG A 551 -10.19 -16.33 -18.08
CA ARG A 551 -11.63 -16.19 -18.32
C ARG A 551 -11.88 -15.69 -19.74
N VAL A 552 -12.59 -16.50 -20.53
CA VAL A 552 -13.00 -16.14 -21.89
C VAL A 552 -13.74 -14.79 -21.90
N PRO A 553 -13.24 -13.75 -22.60
CA PRO A 553 -13.82 -12.43 -22.54
C PRO A 553 -15.07 -12.31 -23.43
N SER A 554 -15.70 -11.13 -23.34
CA SER A 554 -16.83 -10.77 -24.19
C SER A 554 -16.42 -10.62 -25.66
N PHE A 555 -17.40 -10.79 -26.56
CA PHE A 555 -17.20 -10.78 -28.01
C PHE A 555 -16.50 -9.50 -28.52
N GLY A 556 -15.37 -9.67 -29.21
CA GLY A 556 -14.61 -8.59 -29.86
C GLY A 556 -13.30 -8.20 -29.16
N VAL A 557 -13.12 -8.56 -27.89
CA VAL A 557 -11.87 -8.32 -27.13
C VAL A 557 -10.81 -9.37 -27.53
N PRO A 558 -9.52 -9.02 -27.66
CA PRO A 558 -8.46 -10.03 -27.74
C PRO A 558 -8.46 -10.91 -26.48
N ASN A 559 -8.14 -12.19 -26.65
CA ASN A 559 -7.79 -13.08 -25.55
C ASN A 559 -6.43 -13.73 -25.86
N MET A 560 -5.44 -13.41 -25.03
CA MET A 560 -4.12 -13.99 -24.94
C MET A 560 -4.06 -14.86 -23.68
N THR A 561 -3.62 -16.11 -23.85
CA THR A 561 -3.53 -17.09 -22.77
C THR A 561 -2.18 -17.77 -22.78
N LEU A 562 -1.63 -18.02 -21.60
CA LEU A 562 -0.54 -18.96 -21.40
C LEU A 562 -1.14 -20.38 -21.37
N LEU A 563 -0.42 -21.34 -21.94
CA LEU A 563 -0.87 -22.73 -22.03
C LEU A 563 0.00 -23.62 -21.14
N HIS A 564 -0.63 -24.22 -20.14
CA HIS A 564 0.01 -25.22 -19.30
C HIS A 564 0.13 -26.58 -20.05
N ALA A 565 0.99 -27.47 -19.57
CA ALA A 565 1.33 -28.73 -20.25
C ALA A 565 0.16 -29.73 -20.37
N ASP A 566 -0.87 -29.58 -19.54
CA ASP A 566 -2.13 -30.36 -19.59
C ASP A 566 -3.19 -29.76 -20.54
N GLY A 567 -2.93 -28.58 -21.12
CA GLY A 567 -3.85 -27.83 -21.98
C GLY A 567 -4.71 -26.80 -21.24
N SER A 568 -4.52 -26.61 -19.93
CA SER A 568 -5.16 -25.53 -19.18
C SER A 568 -4.74 -24.15 -19.70
N ARG A 569 -5.68 -23.21 -19.67
CA ARG A 569 -5.46 -21.81 -20.08
C ARG A 569 -5.27 -20.94 -18.85
N LEU A 570 -4.16 -20.22 -18.81
CA LEU A 570 -3.77 -19.39 -17.68
C LEU A 570 -3.62 -17.92 -18.11
N SER A 571 -4.06 -17.01 -17.26
CA SER A 571 -3.72 -15.58 -17.30
C SER A 571 -2.48 -15.27 -16.47
N ILE A 572 -2.18 -16.11 -15.46
CA ILE A 572 -0.92 -16.11 -14.69
C ILE A 572 -0.33 -17.53 -14.66
N ASP A 573 0.92 -17.69 -15.09
CA ASP A 573 1.72 -18.94 -15.05
C ASP A 573 2.96 -18.68 -14.16
N THR A 574 3.01 -19.28 -12.98
CA THR A 574 4.08 -19.07 -11.99
C THR A 574 5.06 -20.23 -12.02
N ARG A 575 6.34 -19.95 -12.34
CA ARG A 575 7.31 -21.00 -12.67
C ARG A 575 8.70 -20.72 -12.10
N PRO A 576 9.49 -21.76 -11.78
CA PRO A 576 10.91 -21.57 -11.54
C PRO A 576 11.61 -21.20 -12.85
N LEU A 577 12.62 -20.32 -12.76
CA LEU A 577 13.52 -19.99 -13.86
C LEU A 577 14.96 -20.36 -13.50
N ASP A 578 15.22 -21.67 -13.46
CA ASP A 578 16.54 -22.26 -13.26
C ASP A 578 17.41 -22.23 -14.54
N SER A 579 16.77 -22.16 -15.71
CA SER A 579 17.38 -22.38 -17.02
C SER A 579 16.64 -21.59 -18.12
N THR A 580 16.60 -22.09 -19.36
CA THR A 580 15.82 -21.46 -20.45
C THR A 580 14.43 -22.07 -20.52
N THR A 581 13.42 -21.32 -20.05
CA THR A 581 12.02 -21.77 -20.04
C THR A 581 11.32 -21.36 -21.33
N THR A 582 10.51 -22.27 -21.90
CA THR A 582 9.65 -22.00 -23.06
C THR A 582 8.19 -22.11 -22.64
N ILE A 583 7.38 -21.08 -22.92
CA ILE A 583 5.97 -21.01 -22.52
C ILE A 583 5.10 -20.84 -23.77
N PRO A 584 4.25 -21.84 -24.11
CA PRO A 584 3.34 -21.72 -25.24
C PRO A 584 2.19 -20.77 -24.91
N MET A 585 1.77 -19.97 -25.90
CA MET A 585 0.63 -19.06 -25.77
C MET A 585 -0.39 -19.27 -26.89
N SER A 586 -1.66 -19.22 -26.52
CA SER A 586 -2.80 -19.14 -27.45
C SER A 586 -3.29 -17.70 -27.53
N PHE A 587 -3.65 -17.27 -28.73
CA PHE A 587 -4.30 -15.97 -28.97
C PHE A 587 -5.58 -16.20 -29.78
N THR A 588 -6.69 -15.61 -29.34
CA THR A 588 -7.99 -15.67 -30.02
C THR A 588 -8.66 -14.30 -30.07
N ASN A 589 -9.42 -14.05 -31.13
CA ASN A 589 -10.32 -12.91 -31.28
C ASN A 589 -11.48 -13.31 -32.22
N ALA A 590 -12.54 -12.51 -32.26
CA ALA A 590 -13.68 -12.67 -33.16
C ALA A 590 -13.42 -12.14 -34.60
N VAL A 591 -12.43 -11.27 -34.82
CA VAL A 591 -12.23 -10.56 -36.09
C VAL A 591 -10.97 -11.04 -36.84
N ASP A 592 -11.17 -11.92 -37.82
CA ASP A 592 -10.10 -12.41 -38.70
C ASP A 592 -9.36 -11.28 -39.45
N GLY A 593 -8.03 -11.38 -39.54
CA GLY A 593 -7.18 -10.41 -40.25
C GLY A 593 -6.94 -9.07 -39.53
N GLN A 594 -7.53 -8.80 -38.36
CA GLN A 594 -7.22 -7.62 -37.55
C GLN A 594 -5.77 -7.68 -37.03
N GLU A 595 -5.12 -6.52 -36.91
CA GLU A 595 -3.74 -6.41 -36.44
C GLU A 595 -3.66 -6.06 -34.95
N TYR A 596 -2.67 -6.65 -34.27
CA TYR A 596 -2.40 -6.51 -32.84
C TYR A 596 -0.90 -6.33 -32.59
N TYR A 597 -0.57 -5.81 -31.41
CA TYR A 597 0.76 -5.77 -30.83
C TYR A 597 0.84 -6.68 -29.60
N ILE A 598 1.99 -7.33 -29.37
CA ILE A 598 2.39 -7.93 -28.07
C ILE A 598 3.56 -7.11 -27.53
N GLU A 599 3.43 -6.55 -26.33
CA GLU A 599 4.43 -5.70 -25.68
C GLU A 599 4.77 -6.21 -24.27
N LEU A 600 6.04 -6.11 -23.89
CA LEU A 600 6.53 -6.36 -22.53
C LEU A 600 6.42 -5.09 -21.67
N ASP A 601 5.65 -5.14 -20.58
CA ASP A 601 5.72 -4.13 -19.52
C ASP A 601 7.05 -4.28 -18.76
N LYS A 602 7.88 -3.26 -18.84
CA LYS A 602 9.23 -3.23 -18.27
C LYS A 602 9.28 -2.78 -16.81
N SER A 603 8.14 -2.40 -16.22
CA SER A 603 8.09 -1.78 -14.88
C SER A 603 8.61 -2.69 -13.76
N TYR A 604 8.49 -4.01 -13.94
CA TYR A 604 8.93 -5.04 -12.98
C TYR A 604 9.75 -6.16 -13.64
N PHE A 605 10.26 -5.92 -14.85
CA PHE A 605 11.09 -6.87 -15.60
C PHE A 605 12.57 -6.64 -15.32
N ASP A 606 13.30 -7.69 -14.97
CA ASP A 606 14.75 -7.66 -14.86
C ASP A 606 15.38 -7.59 -16.25
N GLN A 607 15.91 -6.42 -16.59
CA GLN A 607 16.55 -6.12 -17.87
C GLN A 607 17.86 -6.91 -18.11
N THR A 608 18.32 -7.72 -17.15
CA THR A 608 19.41 -8.68 -17.37
C THR A 608 18.91 -10.01 -17.94
N MET A 609 17.61 -10.31 -17.88
CA MET A 609 17.04 -11.52 -18.48
C MET A 609 16.87 -11.40 -20.00
N GLY A 610 16.93 -12.52 -20.71
CA GLY A 610 16.46 -12.64 -22.08
C GLY A 610 14.95 -12.93 -22.12
N ALA A 611 14.22 -12.18 -22.95
CA ALA A 611 12.78 -12.37 -23.18
C ALA A 611 12.47 -12.23 -24.68
N PHE A 612 12.19 -13.34 -25.34
CA PHE A 612 11.91 -13.40 -26.78
C PHE A 612 10.54 -14.00 -27.05
N LEU A 613 9.87 -13.51 -28.09
CA LEU A 613 8.62 -14.04 -28.61
C LEU A 613 8.86 -14.68 -29.98
N GLU A 614 8.52 -15.95 -30.16
CA GLU A 614 8.43 -16.56 -31.49
C GLU A 614 6.98 -16.56 -31.98
N ASP A 615 6.72 -16.02 -33.17
CA ASP A 615 5.50 -16.31 -33.93
C ASP A 615 5.74 -17.52 -34.82
N VAL A 616 5.35 -18.71 -34.33
CA VAL A 616 5.54 -20.02 -34.96
C VAL A 616 4.91 -20.09 -36.35
N LYS A 617 3.87 -19.29 -36.61
CA LYS A 617 3.25 -19.20 -37.94
C LYS A 617 4.18 -18.54 -38.98
N THR A 618 5.05 -17.63 -38.56
CA THR A 618 5.97 -16.90 -39.46
C THR A 618 7.43 -17.33 -39.31
N GLY A 619 7.80 -18.01 -38.22
CA GLY A 619 9.17 -18.31 -37.85
C GLY A 619 9.96 -17.07 -37.40
N THR A 620 9.27 -16.00 -37.01
CA THR A 620 9.91 -14.76 -36.54
C THR A 620 10.15 -14.86 -35.05
N ILE A 621 11.43 -14.78 -34.63
CA ILE A 621 11.80 -14.57 -33.22
C ILE A 621 12.05 -13.06 -33.04
N HIS A 622 11.33 -12.46 -32.09
CA HIS A 622 11.37 -11.04 -31.77
C HIS A 622 11.82 -10.83 -30.33
N ASP A 623 12.77 -9.93 -30.12
CA ASP A 623 13.21 -9.53 -28.77
C ASP A 623 12.21 -8.53 -28.19
N LEU A 624 11.52 -8.92 -27.11
CA LEU A 624 10.48 -8.10 -26.49
C LEU A 624 11.05 -6.84 -25.81
N GLN A 625 12.36 -6.78 -25.57
CA GLN A 625 13.01 -5.61 -24.98
C GLN A 625 13.24 -4.48 -25.98
N ILE A 626 13.32 -4.76 -27.29
CA ILE A 626 13.51 -3.71 -28.31
C ILE A 626 12.19 -3.04 -28.77
N GLY A 627 11.04 -3.56 -28.35
CA GLY A 627 9.71 -2.97 -28.59
C GLY A 627 8.62 -4.02 -28.79
N ALA A 628 7.41 -3.58 -29.08
CA ALA A 628 6.27 -4.47 -29.30
C ALA A 628 6.37 -5.26 -30.63
N TYR A 629 5.97 -6.54 -30.61
CA TYR A 629 5.83 -7.37 -31.81
C TYR A 629 4.46 -7.17 -32.46
N ARG A 630 4.40 -6.94 -33.78
CA ARG A 630 3.15 -6.66 -34.52
C ARG A 630 2.75 -7.83 -35.41
N PHE A 631 1.50 -8.28 -35.32
CA PHE A 631 0.99 -9.39 -36.12
C PHE A 631 -0.46 -9.18 -36.57
N ALA A 632 -0.86 -9.86 -37.66
CA ALA A 632 -2.27 -10.00 -38.05
C ALA A 632 -2.83 -11.33 -37.54
N TYR A 633 -4.02 -11.30 -36.93
CA TYR A 633 -4.74 -12.50 -36.48
C TYR A 633 -5.20 -13.35 -37.67
N ASP A 634 -5.34 -14.66 -37.44
CA ASP A 634 -5.81 -15.64 -38.41
C ASP A 634 -6.68 -16.67 -37.69
N ALA A 635 -8.00 -16.57 -37.89
CA ALA A 635 -8.98 -17.44 -37.26
C ALA A 635 -8.90 -18.91 -37.74
N ASN A 636 -8.11 -19.19 -38.79
CA ASN A 636 -7.90 -20.54 -39.33
C ASN A 636 -6.65 -21.23 -38.76
N TRP A 637 -5.85 -20.54 -37.93
CA TRP A 637 -4.69 -21.13 -37.27
C TRP A 637 -5.11 -21.99 -36.07
N GLY A 638 -5.32 -23.28 -36.31
CA GLY A 638 -5.80 -24.24 -35.30
C GLY A 638 -4.75 -24.77 -34.30
N GLY A 639 -3.68 -24.01 -34.00
CA GLY A 639 -2.60 -24.46 -33.12
C GLY A 639 -2.04 -23.34 -32.23
N VAL A 640 -1.09 -23.69 -31.36
CA VAL A 640 -0.30 -22.68 -30.61
C VAL A 640 0.42 -21.78 -31.62
N ARG A 641 0.31 -20.46 -31.45
CA ARG A 641 0.95 -19.50 -32.37
C ARG A 641 2.21 -18.89 -31.80
N PHE A 642 2.20 -18.59 -30.50
CA PHE A 642 3.29 -17.87 -29.87
C PHE A 642 4.02 -18.73 -28.86
N MET A 643 5.34 -18.55 -28.76
CA MET A 643 6.18 -19.13 -27.71
C MET A 643 6.96 -18.00 -27.05
N ILE A 644 6.92 -17.91 -25.72
CA ILE A 644 7.82 -17.04 -24.95
C ILE A 644 9.07 -17.86 -24.61
N TYR A 645 10.25 -17.31 -24.89
CA TYR A 645 11.53 -17.83 -24.41
C TYR A 645 12.08 -16.89 -23.34
N LEU A 646 12.31 -17.46 -22.15
CA LEU A 646 12.83 -16.77 -20.97
C LEU A 646 14.16 -17.37 -20.57
N SER A 647 15.15 -16.53 -20.23
CA SER A 647 16.44 -16.99 -19.71
C SER A 647 17.08 -15.98 -18.76
N ARG A 648 17.75 -16.46 -17.70
CA ARG A 648 18.62 -15.61 -16.87
C ARG A 648 19.97 -15.43 -17.56
N SER A 649 20.50 -14.20 -17.62
CA SER A 649 21.90 -13.97 -18.02
C SER A 649 22.87 -14.21 -16.85
N THR A 650 22.80 -15.38 -16.25
CA THR A 650 23.73 -15.76 -15.19
C THR A 650 25.06 -16.22 -15.80
N ILE A 651 26.13 -15.47 -15.53
CA ILE A 651 27.48 -16.06 -15.45
C ILE A 651 27.56 -16.85 -14.13
N GLY A 652 26.68 -17.84 -14.00
CA GLY A 652 26.75 -18.88 -12.98
C GLY A 652 27.60 -20.00 -13.56
N ILE A 653 28.77 -20.25 -12.97
CA ILE A 653 29.52 -21.45 -13.29
C ILE A 653 28.78 -22.59 -12.59
N GLU A 654 28.12 -23.46 -13.36
CA GLU A 654 27.60 -24.72 -12.84
C GLU A 654 28.74 -25.53 -12.23
N GLU A 655 28.71 -25.76 -10.91
CA GLU A 655 29.54 -26.80 -10.28
C GLU A 655 28.81 -28.14 -10.41
N SER A 656 28.88 -28.72 -11.62
CA SER A 656 28.25 -30.01 -11.92
C SER A 656 29.05 -30.85 -12.92
N VAL A 657 30.11 -31.52 -12.43
CA VAL A 657 30.47 -32.91 -12.78
C VAL A 657 31.18 -33.50 -11.55
N GLU A 658 31.01 -34.80 -11.26
CA GLU A 658 31.88 -35.51 -10.31
C GLU A 658 33.35 -35.33 -10.72
N SER A 659 34.14 -34.66 -9.88
CA SER A 659 35.53 -34.35 -10.21
C SER A 659 36.41 -35.61 -10.13
N LEU A 660 36.96 -36.06 -11.27
CA LEU A 660 37.92 -37.17 -11.36
C LEU A 660 39.30 -36.88 -10.71
N SER A 661 39.38 -35.80 -9.91
CA SER A 661 40.56 -35.42 -9.14
C SER A 661 40.22 -34.65 -7.87
N GLU A 662 40.76 -35.10 -6.74
CA GLU A 662 40.72 -34.37 -5.46
C GLU A 662 41.94 -33.46 -5.32
N VAL A 663 41.74 -32.21 -4.90
CA VAL A 663 42.83 -31.23 -4.70
C VAL A 663 42.81 -30.71 -3.28
N TRP A 664 43.96 -30.79 -2.60
CA TRP A 664 44.17 -30.16 -1.30
C TRP A 664 45.59 -29.62 -1.19
N ILE A 665 45.86 -28.84 -0.14
CA ILE A 665 47.12 -28.11 0.01
C ILE A 665 47.63 -28.29 1.44
N HIS A 666 48.89 -28.69 1.58
CA HIS A 666 49.55 -28.88 2.86
C HIS A 666 50.97 -28.32 2.80
N ASP A 667 51.37 -27.52 3.80
CA ASP A 667 52.71 -26.90 3.89
C ASP A 667 53.23 -26.17 2.62
N ASN A 668 52.32 -25.56 1.86
CA ASN A 668 52.56 -24.88 0.55
C ASN A 668 52.83 -25.83 -0.63
N VAL A 669 52.60 -27.13 -0.46
CA VAL A 669 52.55 -28.11 -1.56
C VAL A 669 51.09 -28.36 -1.92
N MET A 670 50.73 -28.16 -3.18
CA MET A 670 49.46 -28.61 -3.72
C MET A 670 49.56 -30.09 -4.04
N GLN A 671 48.67 -30.88 -3.46
CA GLN A 671 48.53 -32.30 -3.72
C GLN A 671 47.27 -32.51 -4.58
N ILE A 672 47.47 -33.02 -5.79
CA ILE A 672 46.40 -33.32 -6.75
C ILE A 672 46.34 -34.84 -6.90
N ARG A 673 45.31 -35.46 -6.31
CA ARG A 673 44.99 -36.87 -6.58
C ARG A 673 44.16 -36.94 -7.86
N SER A 674 44.60 -37.67 -8.87
CA SER A 674 43.82 -37.94 -10.09
C SER A 674 43.52 -39.42 -10.22
N GLU A 675 42.26 -39.77 -10.50
CA GLU A 675 41.84 -41.18 -10.69
C GLU A 675 42.33 -41.77 -12.01
N GLN A 676 42.60 -40.92 -13.00
CA GLN A 676 43.22 -41.26 -14.28
C GLN A 676 44.36 -40.29 -14.61
N ALA A 677 45.25 -40.69 -15.52
CA ALA A 677 46.34 -39.82 -15.97
C ALA A 677 45.80 -38.75 -16.94
N LEU A 678 46.03 -37.47 -16.61
CA LEU A 678 45.59 -36.31 -17.38
C LEU A 678 46.82 -35.61 -17.98
N ARG A 679 46.80 -35.36 -19.30
CA ARG A 679 47.91 -34.69 -20.01
C ARG A 679 47.51 -33.27 -20.39
N ASP A 680 48.53 -32.42 -20.52
CA ASP A 680 48.39 -31.01 -20.94
C ASP A 680 47.42 -30.18 -20.07
N VAL A 681 47.30 -30.56 -18.78
CA VAL A 681 46.48 -29.85 -17.79
C VAL A 681 47.12 -28.50 -17.46
N ILE A 682 46.31 -27.47 -17.23
CA ILE A 682 46.78 -26.11 -16.98
C ILE A 682 46.39 -25.70 -15.57
N LEU A 683 47.38 -25.31 -14.77
CA LEU A 683 47.20 -24.63 -13.48
C LEU A 683 47.35 -23.13 -13.68
N GLU A 684 46.33 -22.37 -13.29
CA GLU A 684 46.34 -20.90 -13.26
C GLU A 684 46.25 -20.41 -11.80
N GLU A 685 47.10 -19.46 -11.43
CA GLU A 685 47.03 -18.72 -10.17
C GLU A 685 46.44 -17.33 -10.44
N LEU A 686 45.42 -16.95 -9.67
CA LEU A 686 44.63 -15.73 -9.84
C LEU A 686 44.59 -14.96 -8.51
N ASP A 687 44.56 -13.62 -8.56
CA ASP A 687 44.22 -12.81 -7.39
C ASP A 687 42.70 -12.68 -7.22
N LEU A 688 42.24 -12.12 -6.09
CA LEU A 688 40.82 -11.96 -5.79
C LEU A 688 40.05 -11.05 -6.77
N SER A 689 40.73 -10.30 -7.63
CA SER A 689 40.09 -9.54 -8.72
C SER A 689 39.93 -10.35 -10.01
N GLY A 690 40.31 -11.64 -10.00
CA GLY A 690 40.29 -12.51 -11.17
C GLY A 690 41.47 -12.30 -12.13
N ARG A 691 42.48 -11.50 -11.75
CA ARG A 691 43.65 -11.24 -12.59
C ARG A 691 44.65 -12.40 -12.47
N LEU A 692 45.06 -12.93 -13.62
CA LEU A 692 46.06 -13.99 -13.74
C LEU A 692 47.44 -13.51 -13.25
N ILE A 693 48.03 -14.27 -12.34
CA ILE A 693 49.36 -14.06 -11.75
C ILE A 693 50.37 -14.99 -12.42
N SER A 694 50.06 -16.29 -12.46
CA SER A 694 50.94 -17.32 -13.02
C SER A 694 50.13 -18.42 -13.73
N ARG A 695 50.76 -19.12 -14.68
CA ARG A 695 50.17 -20.20 -15.47
C ARG A 695 51.21 -21.26 -15.78
N MET A 696 50.89 -22.52 -15.52
CA MET A 696 51.79 -23.66 -15.71
C MET A 696 51.05 -24.81 -16.41
N ASN A 697 51.74 -25.50 -17.31
CA ASN A 697 51.24 -26.75 -17.91
C ASN A 697 51.80 -27.95 -17.13
N LEU A 698 50.98 -28.97 -16.94
CA LEU A 698 51.20 -30.12 -16.07
C LEU A 698 50.81 -31.42 -16.78
N GLU A 699 51.56 -32.48 -16.54
CA GLU A 699 51.11 -33.86 -16.77
C GLU A 699 50.85 -34.50 -15.40
N LEU A 700 49.60 -34.88 -15.16
CA LEU A 700 49.17 -35.53 -13.92
C LEU A 700 49.12 -37.05 -14.15
N SER A 701 49.84 -37.79 -13.32
CA SER A 701 49.77 -39.25 -13.28
C SER A 701 48.59 -39.74 -12.43
N THR A 702 48.11 -40.96 -12.67
CA THR A 702 47.15 -41.61 -11.77
C THR A 702 47.75 -41.76 -10.37
N GLY A 703 47.05 -41.27 -9.35
CA GLY A 703 47.56 -41.16 -7.98
C GLY A 703 47.75 -39.71 -7.54
N VAL A 704 48.56 -39.48 -6.51
CA VAL A 704 48.84 -38.14 -5.97
C VAL A 704 50.06 -37.54 -6.67
N ASN A 705 49.86 -36.35 -7.25
CA ASN A 705 50.90 -35.52 -7.85
C ASN A 705 51.14 -34.32 -6.92
N GLU A 706 52.41 -33.94 -6.73
CA GLU A 706 52.80 -32.87 -5.82
C GLU A 706 53.40 -31.69 -6.58
N ILE A 707 52.94 -30.48 -6.26
CA ILE A 707 53.39 -29.23 -6.89
C ILE A 707 53.75 -28.24 -5.78
N GLU A 708 55.01 -27.84 -5.70
CA GLU A 708 55.42 -26.75 -4.81
C GLU A 708 54.84 -25.42 -5.31
N LEU A 709 54.10 -24.72 -4.45
CA LEU A 709 53.56 -23.40 -4.75
C LEU A 709 54.52 -22.31 -4.29
N GLU A 710 54.58 -21.20 -5.03
CA GLU A 710 55.31 -20.02 -4.57
C GLU A 710 54.71 -19.49 -3.25
N ARG A 711 55.57 -19.06 -2.33
CA ARG A 711 55.13 -18.57 -1.02
C ARG A 711 54.42 -17.22 -1.17
N ALA A 712 53.09 -17.25 -1.15
CA ALA A 712 52.26 -16.07 -1.00
C ALA A 712 52.67 -15.25 0.25
N SER A 713 52.67 -13.92 0.09
CA SER A 713 52.89 -12.95 1.16
C SER A 713 51.80 -13.01 2.22
N ALA A 714 52.14 -12.75 3.50
CA ALA A 714 51.18 -12.72 4.58
C ALA A 714 50.08 -11.66 4.32
N GLY A 715 48.82 -12.04 4.52
CA GLY A 715 47.64 -11.22 4.25
C GLY A 715 47.16 -11.26 2.79
N SER A 716 47.70 -12.13 1.93
CA SER A 716 47.27 -12.25 0.53
C SER A 716 46.53 -13.56 0.27
N VAL A 717 45.41 -13.46 -0.45
CA VAL A 717 44.61 -14.61 -0.88
C VAL A 717 44.92 -14.92 -2.34
N ARG A 718 45.14 -16.20 -2.64
CA ARG A 718 45.36 -16.72 -4.00
C ARG A 718 44.29 -17.72 -4.34
N LEU A 719 43.86 -17.69 -5.60
CA LEU A 719 42.87 -18.62 -6.16
C LEU A 719 43.57 -19.44 -7.24
N TYR A 720 43.53 -20.76 -7.11
CA TYR A 720 44.15 -21.70 -8.06
C TYR A 720 43.07 -22.46 -8.82
N ARG A 721 43.20 -22.45 -10.14
CA ARG A 721 42.25 -23.05 -11.10
C ARG A 721 42.98 -24.12 -11.91
N ILE A 722 42.43 -25.33 -11.93
CA ILE A 722 42.95 -26.44 -12.76
C ILE A 722 42.00 -26.64 -13.95
N ILE A 723 42.57 -26.61 -15.16
CA ILE A 723 41.83 -26.57 -16.43
C ILE A 723 42.32 -27.70 -17.33
N GLU A 724 41.39 -28.41 -17.97
CA GLU A 724 41.72 -29.37 -19.02
C GLU A 724 42.13 -28.70 -20.34
N PRO A 725 42.78 -29.45 -21.27
CA PRO A 725 42.98 -29.01 -22.66
C PRO A 725 41.68 -28.59 -23.38
N THR A 726 40.53 -29.08 -22.92
CA THR A 726 39.18 -28.76 -23.41
C THR A 726 38.70 -27.35 -23.01
N GLY A 727 39.37 -26.70 -22.04
CA GLY A 727 38.99 -25.40 -21.47
C GLY A 727 38.10 -25.49 -20.21
N SER A 728 37.60 -26.68 -19.89
CA SER A 728 36.78 -26.94 -18.71
C SER A 728 37.58 -26.85 -17.40
N VAL A 729 36.96 -26.35 -16.33
CA VAL A 729 37.56 -26.29 -14.99
C VAL A 729 37.26 -27.59 -14.25
N ILE A 730 38.30 -28.26 -13.75
CA ILE A 730 38.14 -29.51 -12.97
C ILE A 730 38.10 -29.23 -11.47
N ASN A 731 38.82 -28.22 -11.01
CA ASN A 731 38.89 -27.88 -9.59
C ASN A 731 39.31 -26.42 -9.36
N LEU A 732 38.86 -25.87 -8.23
CA LEU A 732 39.20 -24.55 -7.75
C LEU A 732 39.54 -24.58 -6.25
N LYS A 733 40.70 -24.05 -5.87
CA LYS A 733 41.10 -23.91 -4.45
C LYS A 733 41.64 -22.53 -4.15
N HIS A 734 41.19 -21.95 -3.03
CA HIS A 734 41.78 -20.73 -2.48
C HIS A 734 42.76 -21.06 -1.35
N ILE A 735 43.81 -20.25 -1.22
CA ILE A 735 44.68 -20.20 -0.03
C ILE A 735 44.51 -18.85 0.63
N TRP A 736 44.21 -18.85 1.92
CA TRP A 736 44.32 -17.69 2.81
C TRP A 736 45.55 -17.88 3.73
N ARG A 737 46.31 -16.81 3.98
CA ARG A 737 47.55 -16.87 4.79
C ARG A 737 47.87 -15.57 5.50
#